data_AF-A0A255ZZC3-F1
#
_entry.id   AF-A0A255ZZC3-F1
#
_cell.length_a   1.000
_cell.length_b   1.000
_cell.length_c   1.000
_cell.angle_alpha   90.00
_cell.angle_beta   90.00
_cell.angle_gamma   90.00
#
_symmetry.space_group_name_H-M   'P 1'
#
loop_
_entity.id
_entity.type
_entity.pdbx_description
1 polymer ?
#
loop_
_entity_poly.entity_id
_entity_poly.type
_entity_poly.pdbx_seq_one_letter_code
_entity_poly.pdbx_strand_id
1 'polypeptide(L)'
;MRLLFTLVVFLQVTFTAFGQVPGGTYVIQTSNADPNFRTLTAAITRINNVGVSGPVVLALAQNQTLTNPVVINAFTGASATNTLTIRPNVGQNNIVISGAFTNRGVIEFNGADFITIDGNNTSTNQTLTIFNNFNDNNNSYSNRAAIRMYGGATNNRIRNAIIQTNIVGITNGTNSIGIYAGGNANFIANGDNATNTIENNQFVNVKQGIWVAGNSTANSGWEIRNNTIGNSNNNAKPYYGIYLNNTTNATVTGNILDGIRRPNGLGGSPTFGGIYIFGANAVVSSNTVKNLENATGNDTNTVIYVEGNTAVISDNNIESALTNSTSIGLNAIHVKGNNGTVNGNEIYTIRASDSKLATGIYVEGNSNTLYNNMISNVSSAGGGDPSSQGGYGIYLKSGTGNRLYYNSVLLKTNQADGASACLYIDAGTQFDIRNNVFVNQQTSGSIRFAIYTNVTNQSSFTQLDYNDYVSTQHIGSWGSYYTTTNRRTSLANWQTSSGKDQNSISVTPDFVSDTDLRLETEVTNFDNEGVVLSGFSSDIDGQERSTTTPDMGADEFSRCSSTTAWSGTAWSNGTPTATTSVVLNGNYNTATNGSFVCCELRVKNNRTLTIAPNTVVQVENGIDVEGSLIIEDGGSLVQISDTATHNGNITVKRKTTPLKQYDYIYWSSPLKNQPAYVLVNGAQTWTFKYDPMESGNANYGWVYVQETDILTPGLGYSARAPENLTYNPTNLYEVTFTGVPNTGIIAIPAAKNGAATFNLIGNPYPSALDADLFLSNTNNLGILTGTIYIWTHNSAISASYPGNYAFNYFLPTTMPFTT
;
A
#
# COMPACT_ATOMS: atom_id res chain seq x y z
N MET A 1 -57.34 33.59 90.88
CA MET A 1 -56.42 34.69 90.55
C MET A 1 -55.06 34.09 90.19
N ARG A 2 -54.57 34.40 88.97
CA ARG A 2 -53.24 34.07 88.36
C ARG A 2 -53.02 32.60 87.95
N LEU A 3 -53.22 32.23 86.69
CA LEU A 3 -52.32 32.34 85.51
C LEU A 3 -50.94 31.71 85.72
N LEU A 4 -50.70 30.56 85.09
CA LEU A 4 -49.43 30.26 84.43
C LEU A 4 -49.70 29.32 83.24
N PHE A 5 -49.70 29.89 82.04
CA PHE A 5 -49.66 29.16 80.77
C PHE A 5 -48.22 28.69 80.54
N THR A 6 -48.00 27.38 80.47
CA THR A 6 -46.72 26.83 80.00
C THR A 6 -46.76 26.78 78.47
N LEU A 7 -46.02 27.70 77.86
CA LEU A 7 -45.77 27.80 76.42
C LEU A 7 -44.87 26.63 75.99
N VAL A 8 -45.43 25.62 75.31
CA VAL A 8 -44.63 24.62 74.58
C VAL A 8 -44.19 25.26 73.27
N VAL A 9 -42.94 25.74 73.25
CA VAL A 9 -42.26 26.16 72.02
C VAL A 9 -41.91 24.90 71.25
N PHE A 10 -42.69 24.57 70.22
CA PHE A 10 -42.23 23.69 69.15
C PHE A 10 -41.11 24.42 68.41
N LEU A 11 -39.86 24.10 68.75
CA LEU A 11 -38.71 24.39 67.91
C LEU A 11 -38.90 23.59 66.62
N GLN A 12 -39.47 24.21 65.58
CA GLN A 12 -39.37 23.69 64.22
C GLN A 12 -37.89 23.73 63.81
N VAL A 13 -37.14 22.71 64.21
CA VAL A 13 -35.94 22.32 63.49
C VAL A 13 -36.45 21.78 62.16
N THR A 14 -36.52 22.64 61.15
CA THR A 14 -36.64 22.19 59.76
C THR A 14 -35.41 21.36 59.47
N PHE A 15 -35.51 20.04 59.66
CA PHE A 15 -34.68 19.10 58.95
C PHE A 15 -35.04 19.27 57.48
N THR A 16 -34.36 20.17 56.77
CA THR A 16 -34.27 20.08 55.32
C THR A 16 -33.44 18.83 55.05
N ALA A 17 -34.10 17.67 55.04
CA ALA A 17 -33.56 16.47 54.46
C ALA A 17 -33.26 16.84 53.00
N PHE A 18 -31.99 17.12 52.72
CA PHE A 18 -31.60 17.54 51.40
C PHE A 18 -31.75 16.36 50.46
N GLY A 19 -32.80 16.34 49.64
CA GLY A 19 -33.01 15.30 48.63
C GLY A 19 -31.84 15.21 47.64
N GLN A 20 -31.74 14.10 46.90
CA GLN A 20 -30.76 13.96 45.82
C GLN A 20 -30.88 15.12 44.82
N VAL A 21 -29.81 15.47 44.12
CA VAL A 21 -29.86 16.53 43.10
C VAL A 21 -30.82 16.09 41.97
N PRO A 22 -31.90 16.84 41.67
CA PRO A 22 -32.78 16.52 40.56
C PRO A 22 -32.08 16.64 39.21
N GLY A 23 -32.55 15.87 38.22
CA GLY A 23 -32.06 16.01 36.86
C GLY A 23 -32.30 17.43 36.30
N GLY A 24 -31.31 17.99 35.63
CA GLY A 24 -31.35 19.37 35.14
C GLY A 24 -29.99 19.98 34.85
N THR A 25 -29.99 21.20 34.31
CA THR A 25 -28.77 21.99 34.08
C THR A 25 -28.63 23.07 35.15
N TYR A 26 -27.47 23.08 35.82
CA TYR A 26 -27.13 24.01 36.89
C TYR A 26 -25.96 24.88 36.45
N VAL A 27 -26.18 26.20 36.39
CA VAL A 27 -25.14 27.16 35.97
C VAL A 27 -24.19 27.43 37.12
N ILE A 28 -22.90 27.16 36.91
CA ILE A 28 -21.83 27.41 37.86
C ILE A 28 -21.28 28.82 37.67
N GLN A 29 -21.67 29.73 38.57
CA GLN A 29 -21.25 31.13 38.58
C GLN A 29 -21.28 31.73 39.99
N THR A 30 -20.38 32.65 40.30
CA THR A 30 -20.22 33.22 41.66
C THR A 30 -21.49 33.91 42.15
N SER A 31 -22.28 34.46 41.23
CA SER A 31 -23.56 35.13 41.46
C SER A 31 -24.76 34.18 41.63
N ASN A 32 -24.58 32.86 41.57
CA ASN A 32 -25.70 31.91 41.71
C ASN A 32 -26.40 32.07 43.08
N ALA A 33 -27.73 32.14 43.06
CA ALA A 33 -28.56 32.28 44.24
C ALA A 33 -28.43 31.06 45.17
N ASP A 34 -28.32 29.85 44.61
CA ASP A 34 -28.04 28.64 45.38
C ASP A 34 -26.52 28.53 45.63
N PRO A 35 -26.07 28.60 46.91
CA PRO A 35 -24.65 28.53 47.24
C PRO A 35 -23.99 27.22 46.82
N ASN A 36 -24.74 26.13 46.64
CA ASN A 36 -24.21 24.86 46.17
C ASN A 36 -23.74 24.91 44.71
N PHE A 37 -24.19 25.88 43.92
CA PHE A 37 -23.85 26.00 42.50
C PHE A 37 -23.04 27.27 42.19
N ARG A 38 -22.40 27.89 43.20
CA ARG A 38 -21.53 29.05 42.98
C ARG A 38 -20.16 28.71 42.41
N THR A 39 -19.66 27.53 42.75
CA THR A 39 -18.37 27.00 42.30
C THR A 39 -18.51 25.53 41.96
N LEU A 40 -17.62 25.02 41.11
CA LEU A 40 -17.57 23.60 40.80
C LEU A 40 -17.34 22.75 42.06
N THR A 41 -16.46 23.21 42.96
CA THR A 41 -16.20 22.54 44.24
C THR A 41 -17.45 22.40 45.10
N ALA A 42 -18.27 23.46 45.20
CA ALA A 42 -19.52 23.41 45.96
C ALA A 42 -20.52 22.42 45.34
N ALA A 43 -20.64 22.42 44.01
CA ALA A 43 -21.58 21.56 43.30
C ALA A 43 -21.21 20.08 43.44
N ILE A 44 -19.92 19.76 43.30
CA ILE A 44 -19.44 18.40 43.49
C ILE A 44 -19.52 17.97 44.96
N THR A 45 -19.27 18.86 45.92
CA THR A 45 -19.48 18.56 47.36
C THR A 45 -20.93 18.17 47.61
N ARG A 46 -21.89 18.90 47.02
CA ARG A 46 -23.31 18.59 47.09
C ARG A 46 -23.63 17.21 46.50
N ILE A 47 -23.17 16.93 45.29
CA ILE A 47 -23.41 15.64 44.62
C ILE A 47 -22.78 14.47 45.38
N ASN A 48 -21.55 14.61 45.87
CA ASN A 48 -20.91 13.57 46.68
C ASN A 48 -21.71 13.24 47.96
N ASN A 49 -22.39 14.24 48.55
CA ASN A 49 -23.13 14.06 49.79
C ASN A 49 -24.52 13.44 49.61
N VAL A 50 -25.22 13.72 48.50
CA VAL A 50 -26.62 13.27 48.31
C VAL A 50 -26.89 12.50 47.03
N GLY A 51 -25.93 12.42 46.12
CA GLY A 51 -26.11 11.81 44.82
C GLY A 51 -27.10 12.57 43.92
N VAL A 52 -27.58 11.87 42.90
CA VAL A 52 -28.46 12.41 41.86
C VAL A 52 -29.70 11.53 41.69
N SER A 53 -30.82 12.14 41.28
CA SER A 53 -32.08 11.43 40.96
C SER A 53 -32.47 11.52 39.48
N GLY A 54 -31.61 12.13 38.66
CA GLY A 54 -31.75 12.29 37.22
C GLY A 54 -30.42 12.75 36.60
N PRO A 55 -30.34 12.92 35.27
CA PRO A 55 -29.13 13.42 34.61
C PRO A 55 -28.84 14.87 34.99
N VAL A 56 -27.64 15.14 35.48
CA VAL A 56 -27.20 16.46 35.96
C VAL A 56 -26.15 17.03 35.03
N VAL A 57 -26.32 18.29 34.62
CA VAL A 57 -25.33 19.06 33.86
C VAL A 57 -24.86 20.24 34.70
N LEU A 58 -23.57 20.32 34.99
CA LEU A 58 -22.92 21.49 35.59
C LEU A 58 -22.35 22.36 34.45
N ALA A 59 -23.05 23.46 34.16
CA ALA A 59 -22.73 24.39 33.08
C ALA A 59 -21.84 25.54 33.58
N LEU A 60 -20.56 25.51 33.24
CA LEU A 60 -19.56 26.46 33.72
C LEU A 60 -19.68 27.81 33.00
N ALA A 61 -20.12 28.85 33.70
CA ALA A 61 -20.24 30.19 33.13
C ALA A 61 -19.00 31.08 33.37
N GLN A 62 -18.01 30.58 34.11
CA GLN A 62 -16.78 31.30 34.44
C GLN A 62 -15.64 30.31 34.75
N ASN A 63 -14.40 30.79 34.69
CA ASN A 63 -13.22 30.03 35.10
C ASN A 63 -13.34 29.53 36.54
N GLN A 64 -12.77 28.35 36.80
CA GLN A 64 -12.73 27.72 38.13
C GLN A 64 -11.28 27.61 38.58
N THR A 65 -10.88 28.42 39.56
CA THR A 65 -9.56 28.32 40.18
C THR A 65 -9.68 27.58 41.50
N LEU A 66 -9.08 26.40 41.57
CA LEU A 66 -9.25 25.44 42.66
C LEU A 66 -8.11 25.58 43.68
N THR A 67 -8.47 25.63 44.97
CA THR A 67 -7.51 25.54 46.09
C THR A 67 -7.28 24.11 46.56
N ASN A 68 -8.20 23.19 46.22
CA ASN A 68 -8.09 21.76 46.42
C ASN A 68 -8.62 21.04 45.17
N PRO A 69 -8.14 19.82 44.85
CA PRO A 69 -8.68 19.02 43.75
C PRO A 69 -10.19 18.84 43.86
N VAL A 70 -10.89 18.85 42.73
CA VAL A 70 -12.29 18.42 42.67
C VAL A 70 -12.30 16.90 42.61
N VAL A 71 -12.68 16.26 43.71
CA VAL A 71 -12.81 14.79 43.79
C VAL A 71 -14.28 14.43 43.65
N ILE A 72 -14.61 13.69 42.60
CA ILE A 72 -15.93 13.09 42.38
C ILE A 72 -15.86 11.66 42.91
N ASN A 73 -16.62 11.37 43.96
CA ASN A 73 -16.70 10.02 44.52
C ASN A 73 -17.79 9.22 43.79
N ALA A 74 -17.77 7.90 43.95
CA ALA A 74 -18.98 7.10 43.75
C ALA A 74 -20.15 7.75 44.51
N PHE A 75 -21.25 8.05 43.82
CA PHE A 75 -22.41 8.70 44.42
C PHE A 75 -23.71 7.96 44.12
N THR A 76 -24.65 8.05 45.05
CA THR A 76 -25.94 7.36 44.96
C THR A 76 -26.73 7.83 43.73
N GLY A 77 -27.31 6.87 43.02
CA GLY A 77 -28.17 7.11 41.86
C GLY A 77 -27.44 7.20 40.53
N ALA A 78 -26.09 7.20 40.50
CA ALA A 78 -25.31 7.12 39.26
C ALA A 78 -25.71 5.90 38.42
N SER A 79 -25.98 6.13 37.13
CA SER A 79 -26.31 5.07 36.17
C SER A 79 -26.15 5.60 34.74
N ALA A 80 -26.32 4.73 33.74
CA ALA A 80 -26.36 5.12 32.33
C ALA A 80 -27.46 6.18 32.03
N THR A 81 -28.52 6.26 32.85
CA THR A 81 -29.57 7.28 32.73
C THR A 81 -29.27 8.52 33.57
N ASN A 82 -28.73 8.33 34.77
CA ASN A 82 -28.46 9.39 35.74
C ASN A 82 -26.96 9.73 35.74
N THR A 83 -26.57 10.51 34.74
CA THR A 83 -25.18 10.89 34.51
C THR A 83 -24.84 12.21 35.19
N LEU A 84 -23.54 12.47 35.39
CA LEU A 84 -23.02 13.80 35.72
C LEU A 84 -22.19 14.32 34.55
N THR A 85 -22.62 15.42 33.95
CA THR A 85 -21.87 16.12 32.90
C THR A 85 -21.32 17.44 33.41
N ILE A 86 -20.03 17.69 33.20
CA ILE A 86 -19.40 19.00 33.43
C ILE A 86 -19.02 19.56 32.06
N ARG A 87 -19.52 20.76 31.74
CA ARG A 87 -19.26 21.41 30.45
C ARG A 87 -19.32 22.94 30.55
N PRO A 88 -18.71 23.69 29.61
CA PRO A 88 -18.93 25.12 29.50
C PRO A 88 -20.41 25.47 29.31
N ASN A 89 -20.85 26.59 29.87
CA ASN A 89 -22.17 27.14 29.62
C ASN A 89 -22.28 27.69 28.20
N VAL A 90 -23.49 27.76 27.66
CA VAL A 90 -23.76 28.31 26.32
C VAL A 90 -23.13 29.69 26.16
N GLY A 91 -22.42 29.91 25.06
CA GLY A 91 -21.74 31.17 24.74
C GLY A 91 -20.37 31.37 25.40
N GLN A 92 -19.90 30.43 26.23
CA GLN A 92 -18.58 30.51 26.85
C GLN A 92 -17.50 29.85 26.00
N ASN A 93 -16.61 30.65 25.41
CA ASN A 93 -15.63 30.15 24.43
C ASN A 93 -14.24 29.84 25.01
N ASN A 94 -14.01 30.13 26.29
CA ASN A 94 -12.72 29.87 26.94
C ASN A 94 -12.92 29.70 28.46
N ILE A 95 -13.33 28.50 28.88
CA ILE A 95 -13.45 28.15 30.31
C ILE A 95 -12.22 27.35 30.71
N VAL A 96 -11.60 27.75 31.81
CA VAL A 96 -10.47 27.04 32.40
C VAL A 96 -10.83 26.56 33.80
N ILE A 97 -10.64 25.27 34.06
CA ILE A 97 -10.59 24.69 35.41
C ILE A 97 -9.11 24.48 35.73
N SER A 98 -8.60 25.14 36.78
CA SER A 98 -7.17 25.13 37.07
C SER A 98 -6.85 24.98 38.56
N GLY A 99 -5.68 24.42 38.85
CA GLY A 99 -5.12 24.33 40.19
C GLY A 99 -3.69 23.76 40.17
N ALA A 100 -2.90 24.13 41.18
CA ALA A 100 -1.49 23.75 41.28
C ALA A 100 -1.35 22.56 42.24
N PHE A 101 -1.54 21.33 41.74
CA PHE A 101 -1.57 20.15 42.59
C PHE A 101 -0.45 19.17 42.28
N THR A 102 0.24 18.74 43.34
CA THR A 102 1.23 17.66 43.34
C THR A 102 0.61 16.35 43.76
N ASN A 103 1.06 15.26 43.15
CA ASN A 103 0.59 13.89 43.34
C ASN A 103 -0.94 13.77 43.33
N ARG A 104 -1.61 14.62 42.54
CA ARG A 104 -3.06 14.74 42.42
C ARG A 104 -3.47 15.21 41.01
N GLY A 105 -4.71 14.94 40.64
CA GLY A 105 -5.39 15.54 39.49
C GLY A 105 -6.00 16.90 39.83
N VAL A 106 -6.33 17.72 38.82
CA VAL A 106 -7.22 18.89 39.01
C VAL A 106 -8.65 18.41 39.24
N ILE A 107 -9.05 17.40 38.46
CA ILE A 107 -10.28 16.64 38.64
C ILE A 107 -9.91 15.17 38.89
N GLU A 108 -10.53 14.55 39.88
CA GLU A 108 -10.29 13.17 40.24
C GLU A 108 -11.60 12.37 40.29
N PHE A 109 -11.62 11.19 39.69
CA PHE A 109 -12.70 10.21 39.79
C PHE A 109 -12.25 9.12 40.76
N ASN A 110 -12.92 9.04 41.91
CA ASN A 110 -12.67 8.07 42.96
C ASN A 110 -13.82 7.06 43.01
N GLY A 111 -13.68 5.97 42.23
CA GLY A 111 -14.73 4.98 42.01
C GLY A 111 -16.00 5.57 41.39
N ALA A 112 -15.91 6.78 40.81
CA ALA A 112 -17.05 7.44 40.20
C ALA A 112 -17.30 6.87 38.80
N ASP A 113 -18.58 6.64 38.50
CA ASP A 113 -19.04 6.10 37.23
C ASP A 113 -20.02 7.06 36.54
N PHE A 114 -20.14 6.93 35.22
CA PHE A 114 -21.08 7.70 34.40
C PHE A 114 -20.83 9.22 34.44
N ILE A 115 -19.57 9.61 34.57
CA ILE A 115 -19.13 11.01 34.53
C ILE A 115 -18.74 11.38 33.10
N THR A 116 -19.23 12.52 32.63
CA THR A 116 -18.82 13.12 31.35
C THR A 116 -18.18 14.47 31.59
N ILE A 117 -16.93 14.62 31.15
CA ILE A 117 -16.32 15.94 30.89
C ILE A 117 -16.50 16.21 29.41
N ASP A 118 -17.24 17.25 29.07
CA ASP A 118 -17.46 17.67 27.68
C ASP A 118 -17.01 19.12 27.51
N GLY A 119 -15.98 19.33 26.69
CA GLY A 119 -15.47 20.67 26.47
C GLY A 119 -16.29 21.52 25.50
N ASN A 120 -17.36 20.98 24.92
CA ASN A 120 -18.26 21.73 24.05
C ASN A 120 -19.26 22.59 24.84
N ASN A 121 -19.57 23.77 24.31
CA ASN A 121 -20.56 24.67 24.92
C ASN A 121 -21.97 24.62 24.27
N THR A 122 -22.08 24.18 23.00
CA THR A 122 -23.33 23.91 22.23
C THR A 122 -23.04 23.33 20.83
N SER A 123 -21.84 23.59 20.28
CA SER A 123 -21.30 23.00 19.05
C SER A 123 -19.99 22.25 19.35
N THR A 124 -19.44 21.50 18.39
CA THR A 124 -18.08 20.92 18.47
C THR A 124 -17.04 22.04 18.40
N ASN A 125 -16.63 22.58 19.55
CA ASN A 125 -15.80 23.79 19.63
C ASN A 125 -14.69 23.78 20.69
N GLN A 126 -14.57 22.72 21.50
CA GLN A 126 -13.44 22.49 22.41
C GLN A 126 -13.06 23.69 23.30
N THR A 127 -14.04 24.27 24.01
CA THR A 127 -13.89 25.53 24.76
C THR A 127 -13.55 25.35 26.24
N LEU A 128 -13.29 24.11 26.70
CA LEU A 128 -12.92 23.80 28.09
C LEU A 128 -11.45 23.36 28.17
N THR A 129 -10.69 24.05 29.01
CA THR A 129 -9.34 23.64 29.40
C THR A 129 -9.32 23.13 30.84
N ILE A 130 -8.75 21.94 31.06
CA ILE A 130 -8.40 21.44 32.40
C ILE A 130 -6.89 21.54 32.55
N PHE A 131 -6.46 22.41 33.46
CA PHE A 131 -5.06 22.82 33.55
C PHE A 131 -4.47 22.58 34.94
N ASN A 132 -3.60 21.58 35.07
CA ASN A 132 -2.73 21.50 36.24
C ASN A 132 -1.55 22.46 36.06
N ASN A 133 -1.59 23.60 36.75
CA ASN A 133 -0.59 24.64 36.62
C ASN A 133 0.58 24.50 37.61
N PHE A 134 0.70 23.36 38.28
CA PHE A 134 1.82 23.09 39.19
C PHE A 134 3.16 23.24 38.47
N ASN A 135 4.03 24.08 39.02
CA ASN A 135 5.35 24.34 38.46
C ASN A 135 6.42 23.54 39.20
N ASP A 136 7.15 22.70 38.47
CA ASP A 136 8.25 21.87 39.00
C ASP A 136 9.63 22.23 38.44
N ASN A 137 10.01 23.50 38.52
CA ASN A 137 11.32 24.02 38.05
C ASN A 137 12.53 23.23 38.58
N ASN A 138 12.43 22.64 39.77
CA ASN A 138 13.55 22.02 40.49
C ASN A 138 13.54 20.48 40.50
N ASN A 139 12.71 19.84 39.67
CA ASN A 139 12.57 18.37 39.65
C ASN A 139 12.27 17.80 41.05
N SER A 140 11.23 18.29 41.72
CA SER A 140 10.80 17.83 43.05
C SER A 140 10.31 16.38 43.09
N TYR A 141 10.34 15.66 41.97
CA TYR A 141 9.82 14.31 41.79
C TYR A 141 8.33 14.17 42.18
N SER A 142 7.60 15.28 42.15
CA SER A 142 6.16 15.35 42.49
C SER A 142 5.31 15.27 41.23
N ASN A 143 4.80 14.07 40.96
CA ASN A 143 3.97 13.79 39.79
C ASN A 143 2.71 14.66 39.76
N ARG A 144 2.10 14.85 38.60
CA ARG A 144 0.87 15.64 38.47
C ARG A 144 0.03 15.14 37.31
N ALA A 145 -1.28 15.33 37.39
CA ALA A 145 -2.16 15.19 36.23
C ALA A 145 -3.20 16.30 36.12
N ALA A 146 -3.74 16.48 34.91
CA ALA A 146 -4.95 17.28 34.72
C ALA A 146 -6.18 16.50 35.22
N ILE A 147 -6.33 15.24 34.81
CA ILE A 147 -7.41 14.36 35.25
C ILE A 147 -6.85 13.04 35.79
N ARG A 148 -7.42 12.56 36.89
CA ARG A 148 -7.04 11.29 37.53
C ARG A 148 -8.25 10.37 37.70
N MET A 149 -8.10 9.09 37.41
CA MET A 149 -9.09 8.04 37.70
C MET A 149 -8.47 6.96 38.58
N TYR A 150 -9.19 6.55 39.62
CA TYR A 150 -8.78 5.45 40.50
C TYR A 150 -9.97 4.87 41.25
N GLY A 151 -9.74 3.78 41.99
CA GLY A 151 -10.75 3.18 42.85
C GLY A 151 -11.85 2.45 42.08
N GLY A 152 -11.56 1.98 40.86
CA GLY A 152 -12.54 1.31 40.01
C GLY A 152 -13.49 2.28 39.31
N ALA A 153 -12.99 3.45 38.88
CA ALA A 153 -13.80 4.40 38.12
C ALA A 153 -14.03 3.86 36.70
N THR A 154 -15.29 3.63 36.33
CA THR A 154 -15.70 2.98 35.09
C THR A 154 -16.78 3.76 34.34
N ASN A 155 -16.98 3.47 33.05
CA ASN A 155 -18.05 4.07 32.25
C ASN A 155 -17.99 5.62 32.22
N ASN A 156 -16.79 6.19 32.31
CA ASN A 156 -16.59 7.63 32.25
C ASN A 156 -16.16 8.07 30.85
N ARG A 157 -16.45 9.33 30.52
CA ARG A 157 -16.13 9.93 29.23
C ARG A 157 -15.45 11.28 29.39
N ILE A 158 -14.31 11.45 28.73
CA ILE A 158 -13.63 12.74 28.60
C ILE A 158 -13.57 13.07 27.12
N ARG A 159 -14.20 14.18 26.73
CA ARG A 159 -14.32 14.54 25.33
C ARG A 159 -14.26 16.02 25.04
N ASN A 160 -13.79 16.33 23.83
CA ASN A 160 -13.79 17.68 23.29
C ASN A 160 -13.10 18.70 24.21
N ALA A 161 -12.14 18.30 25.03
CA ALA A 161 -11.49 19.18 25.99
C ALA A 161 -10.02 19.40 25.64
N ILE A 162 -9.48 20.55 26.07
CA ILE A 162 -8.06 20.81 26.11
C ILE A 162 -7.53 20.33 27.45
N ILE A 163 -6.63 19.35 27.42
CA ILE A 163 -6.02 18.74 28.59
C ILE A 163 -4.59 19.27 28.69
N GLN A 164 -4.31 20.00 29.77
CA GLN A 164 -3.07 20.75 29.90
C GLN A 164 -2.38 20.50 31.23
N THR A 165 -1.06 20.37 31.19
CA THR A 165 -0.21 20.50 32.38
C THR A 165 0.81 21.62 32.19
N ASN A 166 1.51 21.97 33.26
CA ASN A 166 2.67 22.85 33.17
C ASN A 166 3.96 22.00 33.12
N ILE A 167 4.76 22.21 32.07
CA ILE A 167 6.08 21.61 31.91
C ILE A 167 7.10 22.72 32.07
N VAL A 168 7.87 22.66 33.14
CA VAL A 168 9.11 23.41 33.26
C VAL A 168 10.26 22.45 33.52
N GLY A 169 11.39 22.71 32.88
CA GLY A 169 12.52 21.78 32.82
C GLY A 169 12.16 20.51 32.05
N ILE A 170 12.27 20.56 30.72
CA ILE A 170 11.99 19.41 29.85
C ILE A 170 12.92 18.21 30.08
N THR A 171 13.94 18.33 30.93
CA THR A 171 14.84 17.24 31.29
C THR A 171 14.61 16.73 32.72
N ASN A 172 13.63 17.29 33.44
CA ASN A 172 13.29 16.87 34.80
C ASN A 172 12.54 15.52 34.75
N GLY A 173 12.86 14.61 35.67
CA GLY A 173 12.29 13.25 35.74
C GLY A 173 10.83 13.19 36.23
N THR A 174 10.28 14.27 36.76
CA THR A 174 8.89 14.31 37.25
C THR A 174 7.85 14.12 36.13
N ASN A 175 6.86 13.26 36.35
CA ASN A 175 5.76 13.02 35.41
C ASN A 175 4.80 14.20 35.34
N SER A 176 4.25 14.46 34.15
CA SER A 176 3.27 15.51 33.88
C SER A 176 2.23 14.94 32.92
N ILE A 177 1.19 14.36 33.49
CA ILE A 177 0.28 13.47 32.78
C ILE A 177 -0.97 14.25 32.39
N GLY A 178 -1.45 14.12 31.16
CA GLY A 178 -2.76 14.66 30.79
C GLY A 178 -3.86 13.95 31.55
N ILE A 179 -4.07 12.67 31.23
CA ILE A 179 -5.06 11.81 31.88
C ILE A 179 -4.34 10.58 32.44
N TYR A 180 -4.49 10.36 33.74
CA TYR A 180 -3.99 9.18 34.44
C TYR A 180 -5.16 8.31 34.92
N ALA A 181 -5.08 7.00 34.73
CA ALA A 181 -5.94 6.01 35.36
C ALA A 181 -5.09 4.92 36.01
N GLY A 182 -5.37 4.56 37.27
CA GLY A 182 -4.63 3.52 37.97
C GLY A 182 -5.04 3.38 39.42
N GLY A 183 -4.08 3.02 40.28
CA GLY A 183 -4.26 2.88 41.71
C GLY A 183 -4.27 4.20 42.49
N ASN A 184 -4.62 4.11 43.78
CA ASN A 184 -4.72 5.26 44.68
C ASN A 184 -3.35 5.80 45.15
N ALA A 185 -2.28 4.99 45.12
CA ALA A 185 -0.95 5.42 45.57
C ALA A 185 -0.09 6.03 44.43
N ASN A 186 0.58 7.15 44.71
CA ASN A 186 1.78 7.66 44.02
C ASN A 186 1.81 7.73 42.48
N PHE A 187 0.69 7.89 41.75
CA PHE A 187 0.66 8.19 40.30
C PHE A 187 1.37 7.19 39.36
N ILE A 188 1.74 6.02 39.89
CA ILE A 188 2.31 4.88 39.15
C ILE A 188 1.84 3.54 39.73
N ALA A 189 0.97 3.57 40.74
CA ALA A 189 0.38 2.34 41.24
C ALA A 189 -0.60 1.79 40.20
N ASN A 190 -0.52 0.49 39.96
CA ASN A 190 -1.48 -0.19 39.12
C ASN A 190 -2.85 -0.25 39.81
N GLY A 191 -3.92 -0.13 39.03
CA GLY A 191 -5.31 -0.27 39.50
C GLY A 191 -6.28 -0.34 38.33
N ASP A 192 -7.27 -1.21 38.46
CA ASP A 192 -8.20 -1.52 37.36
C ASP A 192 -9.32 -0.46 37.30
N ASN A 193 -9.51 0.15 36.12
CA ASN A 193 -10.50 1.20 35.86
C ASN A 193 -11.08 0.98 34.45
N ALA A 194 -11.98 0.03 34.29
CA ALA A 194 -12.45 -0.45 32.99
C ALA A 194 -13.43 0.52 32.28
N THR A 195 -13.68 0.27 30.99
CA THR A 195 -14.78 0.82 30.17
C THR A 195 -14.87 2.35 30.11
N ASN A 196 -13.73 3.02 30.13
CA ASN A 196 -13.66 4.47 30.01
C ASN A 196 -13.35 4.90 28.56
N THR A 197 -13.89 6.06 28.16
CA THR A 197 -13.65 6.64 26.83
C THR A 197 -12.92 7.99 26.93
N ILE A 198 -11.86 8.15 26.15
CA ILE A 198 -11.15 9.41 25.94
C ILE A 198 -11.22 9.73 24.45
N GLU A 199 -11.97 10.76 24.07
CA GLU A 199 -12.15 11.07 22.65
C GLU A 199 -12.05 12.56 22.27
N ASN A 200 -11.53 12.84 21.08
CA ASN A 200 -11.52 14.18 20.51
C ASN A 200 -10.97 15.26 21.47
N ASN A 201 -9.97 14.92 22.28
CA ASN A 201 -9.29 15.85 23.18
C ASN A 201 -7.98 16.32 22.57
N GLN A 202 -7.57 17.53 22.94
CA GLN A 202 -6.26 18.08 22.60
C GLN A 202 -5.37 18.08 23.85
N PHE A 203 -4.20 17.45 23.77
CA PHE A 203 -3.24 17.42 24.87
C PHE A 203 -2.12 18.43 24.63
N VAL A 204 -1.99 19.40 25.53
CA VAL A 204 -1.06 20.53 25.40
C VAL A 204 -0.12 20.55 26.59
N ASN A 205 1.19 20.71 26.33
CA ASN A 205 2.22 20.80 27.38
C ASN A 205 2.10 19.65 28.40
N VAL A 206 1.98 18.41 27.93
CA VAL A 206 2.01 17.19 28.75
C VAL A 206 3.26 16.39 28.45
N LYS A 207 3.87 15.75 29.45
CA LYS A 207 4.98 14.81 29.25
C LYS A 207 4.45 13.43 28.88
N GLN A 208 3.32 13.05 29.46
CA GLN A 208 2.59 11.84 29.11
C GLN A 208 1.16 12.22 28.74
N GLY A 209 0.70 11.83 27.56
CA GLY A 209 -0.67 12.12 27.11
C GLY A 209 -1.70 11.39 27.95
N ILE A 210 -1.84 10.10 27.66
CA ILE A 210 -2.79 9.20 28.33
C ILE A 210 -2.02 8.05 28.96
N TRP A 211 -2.20 7.84 30.26
CA TRP A 211 -1.56 6.75 30.99
C TRP A 211 -2.61 5.93 31.75
N VAL A 212 -2.81 4.69 31.32
CA VAL A 212 -3.68 3.71 32.00
C VAL A 212 -2.81 2.60 32.57
N ALA A 213 -2.67 2.58 33.89
CA ALA A 213 -1.88 1.61 34.65
C ALA A 213 -2.81 0.53 35.24
N GLY A 214 -3.19 -0.48 34.45
CA GLY A 214 -3.97 -1.63 34.91
C GLY A 214 -3.15 -2.59 35.77
N ASN A 215 -3.79 -3.21 36.77
CA ASN A 215 -3.19 -4.22 37.64
C ASN A 215 -3.41 -5.64 37.13
N SER A 216 -4.53 -5.86 36.45
CA SER A 216 -4.90 -7.15 35.88
C SER A 216 -5.66 -6.97 34.57
N THR A 217 -5.92 -8.07 33.88
CA THR A 217 -6.71 -8.10 32.64
C THR A 217 -8.18 -7.69 32.84
N ALA A 218 -8.65 -7.53 34.08
CA ALA A 218 -9.97 -6.98 34.39
C ALA A 218 -10.09 -5.49 34.04
N ASN A 219 -8.97 -4.78 33.92
CA ASN A 219 -8.96 -3.49 33.26
C ASN A 219 -9.20 -3.72 31.76
N SER A 220 -10.39 -3.37 31.27
CA SER A 220 -10.78 -3.74 29.90
C SER A 220 -11.63 -2.69 29.21
N GLY A 221 -11.76 -2.77 27.88
CA GLY A 221 -12.77 -2.02 27.12
C GLY A 221 -12.53 -0.51 27.08
N TRP A 222 -11.27 -0.07 27.18
CA TRP A 222 -10.92 1.34 27.00
C TRP A 222 -11.08 1.75 25.54
N GLU A 223 -11.71 2.89 25.30
CA GLU A 223 -11.77 3.53 23.98
C GLU A 223 -10.94 4.82 24.01
N ILE A 224 -9.88 4.88 23.21
CA ILE A 224 -9.06 6.08 23.03
C ILE A 224 -9.10 6.45 21.57
N ARG A 225 -9.85 7.50 21.22
CA ARG A 225 -10.10 7.81 19.81
C ARG A 225 -10.07 9.27 19.42
N ASN A 226 -9.53 9.57 18.25
CA ASN A 226 -9.54 10.91 17.66
C ASN A 226 -8.88 11.98 18.54
N ASN A 227 -7.96 11.62 19.45
CA ASN A 227 -7.25 12.59 20.27
C ASN A 227 -6.02 13.12 19.53
N THR A 228 -5.67 14.39 19.77
CA THR A 228 -4.44 15.01 19.29
C THR A 228 -3.47 15.16 20.45
N ILE A 229 -2.33 14.50 20.39
CA ILE A 229 -1.30 14.50 21.43
C ILE A 229 0.00 15.08 20.88
N GLY A 230 0.44 16.18 21.48
CA GLY A 230 1.65 16.87 21.06
C GLY A 230 1.43 17.86 19.91
N ASN A 231 2.52 18.51 19.52
CA ASN A 231 2.61 19.43 18.39
C ASN A 231 4.10 19.63 18.06
N SER A 232 4.49 19.37 16.82
CA SER A 232 5.88 19.52 16.34
C SER A 232 6.45 20.93 16.53
N ASN A 233 5.61 21.97 16.52
CA ASN A 233 5.99 23.38 16.70
C ASN A 233 6.13 23.80 18.17
N ASN A 234 5.78 22.94 19.12
CA ASN A 234 5.89 23.24 20.54
C ASN A 234 7.24 22.74 21.09
N ASN A 235 7.90 23.54 21.93
CA ASN A 235 9.12 23.13 22.63
C ASN A 235 8.83 22.16 23.79
N ALA A 236 7.64 22.23 24.40
CA ALA A 236 7.20 21.35 25.47
C ALA A 236 6.54 20.09 24.89
N LYS A 237 7.33 19.29 24.17
CA LYS A 237 6.92 18.06 23.50
C LYS A 237 6.59 16.94 24.51
N PRO A 238 5.55 16.12 24.29
CA PRO A 238 5.32 14.92 25.09
C PRO A 238 6.43 13.90 24.89
N TYR A 239 6.75 13.14 25.93
CA TYR A 239 7.69 12.01 25.87
C TYR A 239 6.96 10.70 25.57
N TYR A 240 5.68 10.63 25.96
CA TYR A 240 4.85 9.46 25.76
C TYR A 240 3.46 9.86 25.27
N GLY A 241 2.99 9.22 24.21
CA GLY A 241 1.64 9.46 23.70
C GLY A 241 0.59 8.76 24.56
N ILE A 242 0.44 7.46 24.34
CA ILE A 242 -0.59 6.60 24.94
C ILE A 242 0.07 5.37 25.55
N TYR A 243 -0.15 5.15 26.84
CA TYR A 243 0.31 3.98 27.56
C TYR A 243 -0.86 3.21 28.16
N LEU A 244 -0.97 1.92 27.85
CA LEU A 244 -1.95 0.99 28.41
C LEU A 244 -1.25 -0.23 28.99
N ASN A 245 -1.33 -0.42 30.30
CA ASN A 245 -0.85 -1.63 30.97
C ASN A 245 -2.02 -2.55 31.31
N ASN A 246 -1.88 -3.85 31.03
CA ASN A 246 -2.85 -4.90 31.34
C ASN A 246 -4.29 -4.53 30.94
N THR A 247 -4.47 -3.85 29.80
CA THR A 247 -5.78 -3.33 29.38
C THR A 247 -6.36 -4.15 28.23
N THR A 248 -7.20 -5.15 28.54
CA THR A 248 -7.73 -6.06 27.51
C THR A 248 -8.88 -5.43 26.69
N ASN A 249 -9.03 -5.83 25.43
CA ASN A 249 -10.07 -5.32 24.53
C ASN A 249 -10.05 -3.78 24.41
N ALA A 250 -8.87 -3.18 24.51
CA ALA A 250 -8.72 -1.75 24.28
C ALA A 250 -8.82 -1.44 22.78
N THR A 251 -9.44 -0.32 22.44
CA THR A 251 -9.45 0.23 21.08
C THR A 251 -8.75 1.58 21.09
N VAL A 252 -7.66 1.70 20.34
CA VAL A 252 -6.89 2.94 20.17
C VAL A 252 -6.96 3.30 18.68
N THR A 253 -7.82 4.26 18.31
CA THR A 253 -8.11 4.53 16.89
C THR A 253 -8.20 5.99 16.50
N GLY A 254 -7.71 6.36 15.32
CA GLY A 254 -7.88 7.72 14.78
C GLY A 254 -7.09 8.80 15.54
N ASN A 255 -6.18 8.44 16.44
CA ASN A 255 -5.42 9.43 17.22
C ASN A 255 -4.28 10.00 16.38
N ILE A 256 -3.96 11.27 16.60
CA ILE A 256 -2.84 11.97 15.98
C ILE A 256 -1.78 12.22 17.06
N LEU A 257 -0.60 11.63 16.89
CA LEU A 257 0.56 11.87 17.74
C LEU A 257 1.62 12.61 16.92
N ASP A 258 1.85 13.88 17.25
CA ASP A 258 2.82 14.73 16.54
C ASP A 258 3.87 15.31 17.50
N GLY A 259 5.13 15.08 17.18
CA GLY A 259 6.24 15.66 17.92
C GLY A 259 6.44 15.03 19.30
N ILE A 260 6.31 13.72 19.41
CA ILE A 260 6.66 12.97 20.62
C ILE A 260 8.18 12.91 20.72
N ARG A 261 8.77 13.52 21.74
CA ARG A 261 10.24 13.66 21.86
C ARG A 261 10.74 13.35 23.26
N ARG A 262 11.67 12.41 23.38
CA ARG A 262 12.52 12.29 24.58
C ARG A 262 13.73 13.21 24.43
N PRO A 263 13.89 14.24 25.28
CA PRO A 263 15.00 15.20 25.16
C PRO A 263 16.30 14.68 25.78
N ASN A 264 17.42 15.31 25.42
CA ASN A 264 18.75 15.01 25.95
C ASN A 264 18.87 15.28 27.45
N GLY A 265 19.66 14.47 28.17
CA GLY A 265 19.99 14.70 29.57
C GLY A 265 18.90 14.31 30.58
N LEU A 266 17.82 13.66 30.12
CA LEU A 266 16.81 13.06 31.00
C LEU A 266 17.36 11.76 31.61
N GLY A 267 17.68 11.78 32.91
CA GLY A 267 18.13 10.59 33.65
C GLY A 267 17.01 9.60 33.99
N GLY A 268 17.36 8.33 34.22
CA GLY A 268 16.42 7.25 34.58
C GLY A 268 15.81 6.51 33.39
N SER A 269 14.80 5.68 33.67
CA SER A 269 14.02 4.89 32.71
C SER A 269 12.59 5.44 32.55
N PRO A 270 12.39 6.68 32.10
CA PRO A 270 11.07 7.09 31.67
C PRO A 270 10.76 6.29 30.40
N THR A 271 9.70 5.49 30.44
CA THR A 271 9.11 4.86 29.27
C THR A 271 9.01 5.93 28.16
N PHE A 272 9.48 5.62 26.95
CA PHE A 272 9.33 6.41 25.72
C PHE A 272 8.57 5.61 24.62
N GLY A 273 7.66 6.26 23.88
CA GLY A 273 6.86 5.58 22.87
C GLY A 273 5.66 6.39 22.37
N GLY A 274 5.17 6.05 21.18
CA GLY A 274 3.95 6.63 20.63
C GLY A 274 2.72 6.03 21.31
N ILE A 275 2.37 4.81 20.93
CA ILE A 275 1.30 3.99 21.48
C ILE A 275 1.93 2.70 22.03
N TYR A 276 1.73 2.43 23.30
CA TYR A 276 2.33 1.28 23.95
C TYR A 276 1.31 0.54 24.80
N ILE A 277 1.09 -0.73 24.44
CA ILE A 277 0.11 -1.60 25.07
C ILE A 277 0.85 -2.84 25.56
N PHE A 278 0.87 -3.03 26.88
CA PHE A 278 1.61 -4.09 27.54
C PHE A 278 0.68 -5.11 28.21
N GLY A 279 0.96 -6.40 28.01
CA GLY A 279 0.26 -7.49 28.70
C GLY A 279 -1.21 -7.63 28.34
N ALA A 280 -1.64 -7.16 27.16
CA ALA A 280 -3.04 -7.17 26.77
C ALA A 280 -3.29 -7.16 25.25
N ASN A 281 -4.42 -7.73 24.86
CA ASN A 281 -4.92 -7.71 23.49
C ASN A 281 -5.59 -6.35 23.22
N ALA A 282 -5.28 -5.74 22.08
CA ALA A 282 -5.86 -4.46 21.68
C ALA A 282 -6.00 -4.34 20.17
N VAL A 283 -6.92 -3.47 19.77
CA VAL A 283 -7.07 -2.96 18.41
C VAL A 283 -6.41 -1.58 18.35
N VAL A 284 -5.39 -1.43 17.52
CA VAL A 284 -4.68 -0.18 17.26
C VAL A 284 -4.84 0.14 15.78
N SER A 285 -5.76 1.04 15.44
CA SER A 285 -6.15 1.26 14.05
C SER A 285 -6.19 2.72 13.62
N SER A 286 -5.88 3.02 12.36
CA SER A 286 -6.11 4.36 11.80
C SER A 286 -5.43 5.51 12.57
N ASN A 287 -4.37 5.25 13.34
CA ASN A 287 -3.65 6.30 14.04
C ASN A 287 -2.58 6.90 13.13
N THR A 288 -2.35 8.20 13.26
CA THR A 288 -1.26 8.90 12.58
C THR A 288 -0.18 9.24 13.59
N VAL A 289 1.05 8.79 13.36
CA VAL A 289 2.21 9.15 14.19
C VAL A 289 3.29 9.77 13.33
N LYS A 290 3.75 10.96 13.73
CA LYS A 290 4.79 11.71 13.02
C LYS A 290 5.72 12.45 13.97
N ASN A 291 6.94 12.70 13.50
CA ASN A 291 7.97 13.44 14.22
C ASN A 291 8.28 12.83 15.60
N LEU A 292 8.31 11.51 15.70
CA LEU A 292 8.73 10.82 16.92
C LEU A 292 10.26 10.83 17.00
N GLU A 293 10.82 11.35 18.09
CA GLU A 293 12.26 11.54 18.25
C GLU A 293 12.74 11.05 19.62
N ASN A 294 13.64 10.07 19.62
CA ASN A 294 14.41 9.71 20.81
C ASN A 294 15.79 10.35 20.71
N ALA A 295 16.04 11.44 21.46
CA ALA A 295 17.26 12.24 21.34
C ALA A 295 18.44 11.74 22.19
N THR A 296 18.22 10.89 23.18
CA THR A 296 19.24 10.03 23.86
C THR A 296 18.55 9.28 25.01
N GLY A 297 18.87 7.99 25.21
CA GLY A 297 18.37 7.27 26.40
C GLY A 297 18.51 5.76 26.38
N ASN A 298 18.46 5.17 27.58
CA ASN A 298 18.23 3.74 27.82
C ASN A 298 16.71 3.48 27.85
N ASP A 299 16.28 2.34 27.32
CA ASP A 299 14.91 1.77 27.31
C ASP A 299 13.89 2.24 26.26
N THR A 300 13.10 1.25 25.81
CA THR A 300 12.02 1.18 24.80
C THR A 300 11.89 2.36 23.84
N ASN A 301 12.02 2.07 22.54
CA ASN A 301 11.79 3.04 21.50
C ASN A 301 11.00 2.37 20.37
N THR A 302 9.68 2.46 20.49
CA THR A 302 8.74 1.88 19.54
C THR A 302 7.62 2.87 19.31
N VAL A 303 7.22 3.04 18.04
CA VAL A 303 6.12 3.93 17.69
C VAL A 303 4.79 3.30 18.12
N ILE A 304 4.53 2.06 17.72
CA ILE A 304 3.39 1.24 18.15
C ILE A 304 3.89 -0.10 18.71
N TYR A 305 3.73 -0.31 20.01
CA TYR A 305 4.04 -1.57 20.68
C TYR A 305 2.76 -2.22 21.17
N VAL A 306 2.58 -3.50 20.86
CA VAL A 306 1.50 -4.31 21.43
C VAL A 306 2.05 -5.65 21.88
N GLU A 307 1.95 -5.92 23.17
CA GLU A 307 2.20 -7.23 23.77
C GLU A 307 0.88 -7.87 24.18
N GLY A 308 0.40 -8.82 23.37
CA GLY A 308 -0.88 -9.49 23.56
C GLY A 308 -1.10 -10.59 22.52
N ASN A 309 -2.03 -11.50 22.82
CA ASN A 309 -2.49 -12.46 21.82
C ASN A 309 -3.57 -11.78 20.95
N THR A 310 -3.77 -12.21 19.71
CA THR A 310 -4.84 -11.68 18.84
C THR A 310 -4.87 -10.16 18.72
N ALA A 311 -3.71 -9.50 18.82
CA ALA A 311 -3.58 -8.06 18.64
C ALA A 311 -3.91 -7.71 17.18
N VAL A 312 -4.63 -6.60 16.95
CA VAL A 312 -4.91 -6.10 15.60
C VAL A 312 -4.27 -4.71 15.49
N ILE A 313 -3.32 -4.57 14.57
CA ILE A 313 -2.64 -3.31 14.28
C ILE A 313 -2.89 -3.01 12.80
N SER A 314 -3.87 -2.14 12.51
CA SER A 314 -4.30 -1.93 11.13
C SER A 314 -4.35 -0.47 10.68
N ASP A 315 -4.10 -0.21 9.41
CA ASP A 315 -4.41 1.10 8.80
C ASP A 315 -3.72 2.30 9.48
N ASN A 316 -2.64 2.07 10.23
CA ASN A 316 -1.90 3.15 10.89
C ASN A 316 -0.92 3.78 9.89
N ASN A 317 -0.79 5.10 9.96
CA ASN A 317 0.16 5.87 9.17
C ASN A 317 1.29 6.37 10.07
N ILE A 318 2.50 5.82 9.89
CA ILE A 318 3.71 6.18 10.62
C ILE A 318 4.64 6.94 9.67
N GLU A 319 4.58 8.27 9.72
CA GLU A 319 5.30 9.12 8.79
C GLU A 319 6.80 9.19 9.09
N SER A 320 7.15 9.42 10.36
CA SER A 320 8.55 9.57 10.74
C SER A 320 8.84 9.24 12.21
N ALA A 321 9.90 8.46 12.40
CA ALA A 321 10.50 8.18 13.69
C ALA A 321 12.03 8.13 13.59
N LEU A 322 12.70 8.79 14.53
CA LEU A 322 14.16 8.91 14.60
C LEU A 322 14.67 8.55 15.99
N THR A 323 15.79 7.84 16.05
CA THR A 323 16.57 7.66 17.28
C THR A 323 18.04 7.91 17.04
N ASN A 324 18.69 8.57 17.98
CA ASN A 324 20.15 8.64 18.13
C ASN A 324 20.58 8.03 19.48
N SER A 325 19.79 7.06 19.98
CA SER A 325 20.20 6.31 21.16
C SER A 325 21.36 5.38 20.82
N THR A 326 22.40 5.44 21.65
CA THR A 326 23.55 4.52 21.59
C THR A 326 23.28 3.17 22.24
N SER A 327 22.10 2.97 22.85
CA SER A 327 21.79 1.80 23.68
C SER A 327 20.60 0.97 23.20
N ILE A 328 19.63 1.55 22.50
CA ILE A 328 18.41 0.85 22.03
C ILE A 328 18.10 1.14 20.56
N GLY A 329 17.47 0.19 19.89
CA GLY A 329 16.96 0.34 18.53
C GLY A 329 15.68 1.17 18.42
N LEU A 330 15.06 1.15 17.24
CA LEU A 330 13.78 1.76 16.92
C LEU A 330 12.93 0.78 16.13
N ASN A 331 11.69 0.56 16.55
CA ASN A 331 10.71 -0.20 15.78
C ASN A 331 9.52 0.71 15.45
N ALA A 332 9.03 0.72 14.21
CA ALA A 332 7.78 1.40 13.92
C ALA A 332 6.63 0.62 14.58
N ILE A 333 6.47 -0.64 14.22
CA ILE A 333 5.51 -1.55 14.84
C ILE A 333 6.27 -2.70 15.50
N HIS A 334 5.95 -3.00 16.76
CA HIS A 334 6.41 -4.21 17.44
C HIS A 334 5.20 -4.98 17.96
N VAL A 335 4.97 -6.16 17.38
CA VAL A 335 3.97 -7.11 17.84
C VAL A 335 4.65 -8.25 18.58
N LYS A 336 4.29 -8.42 19.85
CA LYS A 336 4.76 -9.49 20.71
C LYS A 336 3.59 -10.32 21.22
N GLY A 337 3.57 -11.61 20.88
CA GLY A 337 2.48 -12.51 21.23
C GLY A 337 2.04 -13.38 20.07
N ASN A 338 0.89 -14.04 20.23
CA ASN A 338 0.44 -15.05 19.28
C ASN A 338 -0.84 -14.65 18.56
N ASN A 339 -1.01 -15.10 17.32
CA ASN A 339 -2.22 -14.90 16.50
C ASN A 339 -2.53 -13.42 16.22
N GLY A 340 -1.54 -12.53 16.27
CA GLY A 340 -1.70 -11.13 15.93
C GLY A 340 -1.89 -10.91 14.43
N THR A 341 -2.51 -9.80 14.08
CA THR A 341 -2.72 -9.33 12.72
C THR A 341 -2.14 -7.92 12.59
N VAL A 342 -1.27 -7.72 11.60
CA VAL A 342 -0.69 -6.42 11.27
C VAL A 342 -0.94 -6.16 9.80
N ASN A 343 -1.84 -5.24 9.45
CA ASN A 343 -2.25 -5.06 8.07
C ASN A 343 -2.59 -3.64 7.65
N GLY A 344 -2.44 -3.30 6.38
CA GLY A 344 -2.83 -1.98 5.88
C GLY A 344 -2.01 -0.82 6.46
N ASN A 345 -0.91 -1.09 7.18
CA ASN A 345 -0.12 -0.01 7.78
C ASN A 345 0.83 0.59 6.73
N GLU A 346 0.93 1.92 6.75
CA GLU A 346 1.87 2.69 5.94
C GLU A 346 2.99 3.22 6.84
N ILE A 347 4.23 2.88 6.54
CA ILE A 347 5.41 3.20 7.35
C ILE A 347 6.48 3.81 6.44
N TYR A 348 6.88 5.07 6.66
CA TYR A 348 7.73 5.77 5.68
C TYR A 348 9.17 5.99 6.11
N THR A 349 9.45 6.67 7.23
CA THR A 349 10.83 7.04 7.60
C THR A 349 11.16 6.57 8.99
N ILE A 350 11.91 5.47 9.10
CA ILE A 350 12.34 4.90 10.38
C ILE A 350 13.86 4.86 10.42
N ARG A 351 14.46 5.68 11.28
CA ARG A 351 15.91 5.87 11.27
C ARG A 351 16.54 5.72 12.65
N ALA A 352 17.56 4.87 12.72
CA ALA A 352 18.55 4.88 13.79
C ALA A 352 19.83 5.57 13.29
N SER A 353 20.19 6.70 13.90
CA SER A 353 21.41 7.45 13.59
C SER A 353 22.68 6.81 14.17
N ASP A 354 22.53 5.91 15.13
CA ASP A 354 23.60 5.11 15.71
C ASP A 354 23.50 3.64 15.25
N SER A 355 24.56 2.88 15.54
CA SER A 355 24.68 1.43 15.30
C SER A 355 23.70 0.65 16.17
N LYS A 356 22.41 0.75 15.85
CA LYS A 356 21.28 0.14 16.55
C LYS A 356 20.19 -0.26 15.58
N LEU A 357 19.46 -1.30 15.95
CA LEU A 357 18.41 -1.89 15.15
C LEU A 357 17.37 -0.83 14.76
N ALA A 358 17.00 -0.77 13.48
CA ALA A 358 15.86 -0.02 12.99
C ALA A 358 14.93 -0.97 12.25
N THR A 359 13.65 -1.03 12.60
CA THR A 359 12.68 -1.89 11.91
C THR A 359 11.40 -1.18 11.55
N GLY A 360 10.83 -1.51 10.39
CA GLY A 360 9.45 -1.17 10.07
C GLY A 360 8.51 -1.99 10.95
N ILE A 361 8.48 -3.30 10.76
CA ILE A 361 7.68 -4.23 11.57
C ILE A 361 8.59 -5.26 12.25
N TYR A 362 8.49 -5.36 13.58
CA TYR A 362 9.18 -6.33 14.42
C TYR A 362 8.19 -7.34 15.00
N VAL A 363 8.46 -8.63 14.80
CA VAL A 363 7.57 -9.72 15.23
C VAL A 363 8.29 -10.66 16.19
N GLU A 364 7.68 -10.89 17.35
CA GLU A 364 8.09 -11.89 18.34
C GLU A 364 6.88 -12.73 18.77
N GLY A 365 6.81 -14.00 18.36
CA GLY A 365 5.73 -14.92 18.75
C GLY A 365 5.12 -15.67 17.57
N ASN A 366 4.07 -16.45 17.82
CA ASN A 366 3.59 -17.48 16.88
C ASN A 366 2.34 -17.06 16.09
N SER A 367 2.20 -17.61 14.89
CA SER A 367 0.96 -17.55 14.09
C SER A 367 0.48 -16.13 13.79
N ASN A 368 1.38 -15.15 13.79
CA ASN A 368 1.08 -13.77 13.42
C ASN A 368 0.91 -13.66 11.90
N THR A 369 0.00 -12.80 11.45
CA THR A 369 -0.29 -12.56 10.03
C THR A 369 0.01 -11.11 9.69
N LEU A 370 0.95 -10.88 8.77
CA LEU A 370 1.35 -9.56 8.29
C LEU A 370 0.93 -9.45 6.83
N TYR A 371 0.05 -8.53 6.48
CA TYR A 371 -0.37 -8.38 5.08
C TYR A 371 -0.77 -6.98 4.64
N ASN A 372 -0.69 -6.66 3.36
CA ASN A 372 -1.02 -5.34 2.81
C ASN A 372 -0.32 -4.17 3.54
N ASN A 373 0.89 -4.38 4.07
CA ASN A 373 1.64 -3.26 4.67
C ASN A 373 2.58 -2.65 3.63
N MET A 374 2.67 -1.32 3.61
CA MET A 374 3.64 -0.56 2.83
C MET A 374 4.73 -0.01 3.75
N ILE A 375 5.98 -0.38 3.51
CA ILE A 375 7.11 -0.04 4.38
C ILE A 375 8.24 0.54 3.54
N SER A 376 8.61 1.79 3.78
CA SER A 376 9.74 2.43 3.11
C SER A 376 10.81 2.97 4.06
N ASN A 377 11.98 3.29 3.49
CA ASN A 377 13.11 4.02 4.08
C ASN A 377 13.50 3.70 5.54
N VAL A 378 13.48 2.42 5.90
CA VAL A 378 14.08 1.96 7.16
C VAL A 378 15.60 1.95 7.05
N SER A 379 16.30 2.58 7.99
CA SER A 379 17.76 2.64 7.98
C SER A 379 18.38 2.73 9.38
N SER A 380 19.55 2.12 9.53
CA SER A 380 20.45 2.22 10.68
C SER A 380 21.83 2.74 10.24
N ALA A 381 22.62 3.26 11.17
CA ALA A 381 24.05 3.46 10.92
C ALA A 381 24.80 2.13 10.72
N GLY A 382 24.27 1.01 11.23
CA GLY A 382 24.87 -0.30 10.99
C GLY A 382 26.13 -0.59 11.81
N GLY A 383 26.87 -1.64 11.44
CA GLY A 383 28.26 -1.87 11.90
C GLY A 383 28.49 -2.98 12.92
N GLY A 384 27.48 -3.77 13.29
CA GLY A 384 27.63 -4.90 14.21
C GLY A 384 26.68 -6.05 13.95
N ASP A 385 26.27 -6.75 15.00
CA ASP A 385 25.40 -7.93 14.89
C ASP A 385 24.05 -7.56 14.24
N PRO A 386 23.63 -8.29 13.17
CA PRO A 386 22.36 -8.07 12.49
C PRO A 386 21.16 -7.89 13.42
N SER A 387 21.03 -8.76 14.42
CA SER A 387 19.88 -8.79 15.33
C SER A 387 19.74 -7.53 16.21
N SER A 388 20.78 -6.70 16.27
CA SER A 388 20.83 -5.54 17.15
C SER A 388 21.27 -4.24 16.48
N GLN A 389 21.77 -4.27 15.24
CA GLN A 389 22.39 -3.09 14.60
C GLN A 389 22.04 -2.93 13.11
N GLY A 390 21.16 -3.74 12.54
CA GLY A 390 20.72 -3.60 11.15
C GLY A 390 19.47 -2.75 10.96
N GLY A 391 19.20 -2.36 9.71
CA GLY A 391 17.95 -1.72 9.29
C GLY A 391 17.15 -2.66 8.40
N TYR A 392 15.94 -2.99 8.85
CA TYR A 392 15.11 -4.01 8.19
C TYR A 392 13.69 -3.51 7.97
N GLY A 393 13.11 -3.79 6.81
CA GLY A 393 11.69 -3.50 6.58
C GLY A 393 10.81 -4.29 7.54
N ILE A 394 10.94 -5.62 7.48
CA ILE A 394 10.27 -6.58 8.37
C ILE A 394 11.34 -7.43 9.05
N TYR A 395 11.23 -7.58 10.37
CA TYR A 395 12.09 -8.43 11.18
C TYR A 395 11.27 -9.50 11.92
N LEU A 396 11.43 -10.76 11.51
CA LEU A 396 10.95 -11.93 12.24
C LEU A 396 12.04 -12.40 13.21
N LYS A 397 11.91 -12.03 14.48
CA LYS A 397 12.86 -12.44 15.52
C LYS A 397 12.73 -13.91 15.87
N SER A 398 11.50 -14.35 16.14
CA SER A 398 11.22 -15.71 16.58
C SER A 398 9.76 -16.07 16.33
N GLY A 399 9.47 -17.37 16.40
CA GLY A 399 8.09 -17.88 16.39
C GLY A 399 7.87 -19.00 15.40
N THR A 400 6.64 -19.51 15.40
CA THR A 400 6.20 -20.60 14.54
C THR A 400 4.91 -20.22 13.83
N GLY A 401 4.77 -20.56 12.54
CA GLY A 401 3.51 -20.34 11.81
C GLY A 401 3.26 -18.89 11.38
N ASN A 402 4.29 -18.02 11.42
CA ASN A 402 4.14 -16.62 11.01
C ASN A 402 3.96 -16.52 9.49
N ARG A 403 3.01 -15.67 9.07
CA ARG A 403 2.49 -15.54 7.71
C ARG A 403 2.70 -14.13 7.18
N LEU A 404 3.37 -13.97 6.05
CA LEU A 404 3.64 -12.68 5.40
C LEU A 404 3.06 -12.73 3.98
N TYR A 405 2.03 -11.92 3.72
CA TYR A 405 1.34 -11.89 2.43
C TYR A 405 1.23 -10.48 1.88
N TYR A 406 1.43 -10.27 0.59
CA TYR A 406 1.04 -8.99 -0.02
C TYR A 406 1.64 -7.76 0.66
N ASN A 407 2.86 -7.84 1.21
CA ASN A 407 3.52 -6.66 1.77
C ASN A 407 4.41 -6.03 0.70
N SER A 408 4.45 -4.70 0.61
CA SER A 408 5.38 -3.95 -0.25
C SER A 408 6.43 -3.27 0.62
N VAL A 409 7.71 -3.56 0.37
CA VAL A 409 8.83 -3.03 1.16
C VAL A 409 9.89 -2.43 0.25
N LEU A 410 10.19 -1.14 0.44
CA LEU A 410 11.21 -0.38 -0.30
C LEU A 410 12.28 0.19 0.64
N LEU A 411 13.50 -0.32 0.57
CA LEU A 411 14.65 0.28 1.27
C LEU A 411 15.52 1.08 0.30
N LYS A 412 15.45 2.41 0.37
CA LYS A 412 16.24 3.30 -0.51
C LYS A 412 17.30 4.13 0.22
N THR A 413 17.00 4.56 1.45
CA THR A 413 17.96 5.32 2.28
C THR A 413 19.15 4.45 2.67
N ASN A 414 20.36 4.84 2.25
CA ASN A 414 21.59 4.09 2.53
C ASN A 414 21.89 3.98 4.03
N GLN A 415 22.37 2.80 4.43
CA GLN A 415 22.98 2.55 5.73
C GLN A 415 24.50 2.57 5.59
N ALA A 416 25.21 3.06 6.61
CA ALA A 416 26.66 3.20 6.50
C ALA A 416 27.41 1.86 6.50
N ASP A 417 26.98 0.88 7.32
CA ASP A 417 27.67 -0.40 7.48
C ASP A 417 26.70 -1.56 7.84
N GLY A 418 27.20 -2.78 8.05
CA GLY A 418 26.41 -3.95 8.47
C GLY A 418 25.61 -4.59 7.33
N ALA A 419 24.33 -4.90 7.59
CA ALA A 419 23.42 -5.47 6.60
C ALA A 419 22.06 -4.75 6.58
N SER A 420 21.47 -4.58 5.40
CA SER A 420 20.05 -4.26 5.19
C SER A 420 19.33 -5.44 4.58
N ALA A 421 18.06 -5.59 4.95
CA ALA A 421 17.15 -6.51 4.28
C ALA A 421 15.72 -5.99 4.31
N CYS A 422 14.97 -6.14 3.21
CA CYS A 422 13.53 -5.88 3.25
C CYS A 422 12.85 -6.86 4.21
N LEU A 423 13.26 -8.12 4.20
CA LEU A 423 12.87 -9.14 5.17
C LEU A 423 14.11 -9.74 5.85
N TYR A 424 14.19 -9.61 7.18
CA TYR A 424 15.16 -10.31 8.01
C TYR A 424 14.46 -11.36 8.88
N ILE A 425 14.97 -12.59 8.87
CA ILE A 425 14.46 -13.72 9.64
C ILE A 425 15.58 -14.26 10.51
N ASP A 426 15.54 -14.01 11.81
CA ASP A 426 16.59 -14.45 12.72
C ASP A 426 16.36 -15.89 13.21
N ALA A 427 15.14 -16.19 13.67
CA ALA A 427 14.76 -17.53 14.11
C ALA A 427 13.28 -17.84 13.88
N GLY A 428 12.95 -19.13 13.87
CA GLY A 428 11.57 -19.63 13.82
C GLY A 428 11.37 -20.82 12.87
N THR A 429 10.12 -21.27 12.74
CA THR A 429 9.73 -22.39 11.84
C THR A 429 8.31 -22.20 11.28
N GLN A 430 7.91 -23.05 10.33
CA GLN A 430 6.59 -23.02 9.69
C GLN A 430 6.22 -21.65 9.08
N PHE A 431 7.19 -21.00 8.44
CA PHE A 431 6.94 -19.74 7.75
C PHE A 431 6.14 -19.96 6.48
N ASP A 432 5.20 -19.06 6.23
CA ASP A 432 4.48 -18.97 4.96
C ASP A 432 4.57 -17.54 4.44
N ILE A 433 5.40 -17.36 3.42
CA ILE A 433 5.81 -16.06 2.88
C ILE A 433 5.53 -16.07 1.38
N ARG A 434 4.46 -15.39 0.96
CA ARG A 434 4.00 -15.38 -0.44
C ARG A 434 3.44 -14.02 -0.86
N ASN A 435 3.48 -13.72 -2.16
CA ASN A 435 2.98 -12.50 -2.76
C ASN A 435 3.56 -11.20 -2.19
N ASN A 436 4.78 -11.19 -1.66
CA ASN A 436 5.40 -9.97 -1.16
C ASN A 436 6.32 -9.34 -2.20
N VAL A 437 6.48 -8.01 -2.13
CA VAL A 437 7.41 -7.23 -2.95
C VAL A 437 8.52 -6.71 -2.05
N PHE A 438 9.74 -7.18 -2.27
CA PHE A 438 10.91 -6.86 -1.45
C PHE A 438 11.99 -6.17 -2.28
N VAL A 439 12.06 -4.84 -2.18
CA VAL A 439 12.93 -4.00 -3.00
C VAL A 439 13.97 -3.27 -2.14
N ASN A 440 15.22 -3.70 -2.22
CA ASN A 440 16.35 -3.02 -1.59
C ASN A 440 17.18 -2.25 -2.62
N GLN A 441 16.86 -0.96 -2.77
CA GLN A 441 17.46 -0.02 -3.72
C GLN A 441 18.59 0.84 -3.13
N GLN A 442 19.05 0.54 -1.92
CA GLN A 442 20.24 1.19 -1.37
C GLN A 442 21.42 1.02 -2.33
N THR A 443 22.27 2.03 -2.46
CA THR A 443 23.34 2.09 -3.47
C THR A 443 24.74 1.89 -2.88
N SER A 444 24.92 2.05 -1.57
CA SER A 444 26.24 1.93 -0.93
C SER A 444 26.15 1.61 0.58
N GLY A 445 27.32 1.38 1.20
CA GLY A 445 27.46 1.11 2.63
C GLY A 445 27.19 -0.35 3.00
N SER A 446 26.16 -0.61 3.81
CA SER A 446 25.79 -1.95 4.30
C SER A 446 25.67 -2.99 3.19
N ILE A 447 25.83 -4.29 3.50
CA ILE A 447 25.54 -5.36 2.54
C ILE A 447 24.02 -5.48 2.35
N ARG A 448 23.55 -5.47 1.10
CA ARG A 448 22.13 -5.25 0.77
C ARG A 448 21.43 -6.52 0.30
N PHE A 449 20.35 -6.87 0.97
CA PHE A 449 19.53 -8.05 0.69
C PHE A 449 18.07 -7.67 0.41
N ALA A 450 17.37 -8.41 -0.46
CA ALA A 450 15.90 -8.41 -0.43
C ALA A 450 15.43 -9.25 0.76
N ILE A 451 15.99 -10.46 0.90
CA ILE A 451 15.73 -11.38 2.02
C ILE A 451 17.02 -11.86 2.70
N TYR A 452 17.10 -11.76 4.02
CA TYR A 452 18.17 -12.32 4.82
C TYR A 452 17.59 -13.26 5.87
N THR A 453 17.98 -14.54 5.87
CA THR A 453 17.59 -15.48 6.90
C THR A 453 18.79 -16.13 7.59
N ASN A 454 18.76 -16.22 8.91
CA ASN A 454 19.65 -17.07 9.70
C ASN A 454 19.13 -18.51 9.81
N VAL A 455 17.88 -18.77 9.40
CA VAL A 455 17.25 -20.10 9.43
C VAL A 455 17.66 -20.90 8.20
N THR A 456 18.45 -21.94 8.38
CA THR A 456 19.01 -22.73 7.27
C THR A 456 18.26 -24.03 6.97
N ASN A 457 17.39 -24.50 7.88
CA ASN A 457 16.56 -25.66 7.65
C ASN A 457 15.41 -25.31 6.69
N GLN A 458 15.46 -25.83 5.46
CA GLN A 458 14.43 -25.60 4.43
C GLN A 458 13.02 -25.99 4.90
N SER A 459 12.88 -26.98 5.78
CA SER A 459 11.57 -27.42 6.31
C SER A 459 10.94 -26.38 7.26
N SER A 460 11.71 -25.40 7.74
CA SER A 460 11.18 -24.25 8.49
C SER A 460 10.33 -23.33 7.62
N PHE A 461 10.37 -23.46 6.29
CA PHE A 461 9.57 -22.69 5.35
C PHE A 461 8.52 -23.60 4.74
N THR A 462 7.32 -23.60 5.35
CA THR A 462 6.17 -24.36 4.83
C THR A 462 5.82 -23.88 3.42
N GLN A 463 5.81 -22.56 3.21
CA GLN A 463 5.62 -21.93 1.92
C GLN A 463 6.56 -20.73 1.79
N LEU A 464 7.23 -20.65 0.65
CA LEU A 464 8.11 -19.56 0.29
C LEU A 464 8.10 -19.54 -1.24
N ASP A 465 7.19 -18.76 -1.81
CA ASP A 465 6.95 -18.72 -3.25
C ASP A 465 6.18 -17.47 -3.66
N TYR A 466 6.14 -17.15 -4.97
CA TYR A 466 5.43 -15.98 -5.50
C TYR A 466 5.83 -14.67 -4.81
N ASN A 467 7.12 -14.45 -4.55
CA ASN A 467 7.60 -13.15 -4.04
C ASN A 467 8.43 -12.47 -5.13
N ASP A 468 8.39 -11.14 -5.17
CA ASP A 468 9.35 -10.36 -5.93
C ASP A 468 10.54 -9.99 -5.04
N TYR A 469 11.75 -10.30 -5.51
CA TYR A 469 13.00 -9.98 -4.83
C TYR A 469 13.88 -9.10 -5.71
N VAL A 470 14.09 -7.86 -5.27
CA VAL A 470 14.98 -6.91 -5.95
C VAL A 470 16.00 -6.38 -4.97
N SER A 471 17.28 -6.40 -5.35
CA SER A 471 18.35 -5.84 -4.55
C SER A 471 19.49 -5.38 -5.44
N THR A 472 20.13 -4.27 -5.09
CA THR A 472 21.31 -3.76 -5.81
C THR A 472 22.58 -4.60 -5.63
N GLN A 473 22.57 -5.63 -4.77
CA GLN A 473 23.76 -6.45 -4.51
C GLN A 473 23.45 -7.95 -4.42
N HIS A 474 22.58 -8.35 -3.50
CA HIS A 474 22.24 -9.74 -3.26
C HIS A 474 20.73 -9.91 -3.13
N ILE A 475 20.15 -10.83 -3.88
CA ILE A 475 18.75 -11.24 -3.70
C ILE A 475 18.53 -11.70 -2.26
N GLY A 476 19.44 -12.53 -1.74
CA GLY A 476 19.37 -12.89 -0.34
C GLY A 476 20.59 -13.55 0.26
N SER A 477 20.47 -13.91 1.54
CA SER A 477 21.44 -14.71 2.27
C SER A 477 20.74 -15.87 2.98
N TRP A 478 21.19 -17.10 2.70
CA TRP A 478 20.69 -18.32 3.32
C TRP A 478 21.65 -18.79 4.40
N GLY A 479 21.42 -18.35 5.63
CA GLY A 479 22.36 -18.40 6.74
C GLY A 479 23.13 -17.09 6.93
N SER A 480 24.01 -17.07 7.94
CA SER A 480 24.76 -15.88 8.36
C SER A 480 25.44 -15.18 7.20
N TYR A 481 25.21 -13.87 7.07
CA TYR A 481 25.78 -13.06 5.99
C TYR A 481 27.30 -12.89 6.11
N TYR A 482 27.91 -13.12 7.28
CA TYR A 482 29.38 -13.07 7.43
C TYR A 482 30.07 -14.11 6.56
N THR A 483 29.41 -15.24 6.28
CA THR A 483 29.89 -16.26 5.36
C THR A 483 29.54 -15.88 3.92
N THR A 484 30.54 -15.51 3.13
CA THR A 484 30.36 -15.06 1.73
C THR A 484 29.61 -16.07 0.86
N THR A 485 29.80 -17.36 1.10
CA THR A 485 29.13 -18.45 0.38
C THR A 485 27.66 -18.62 0.72
N ASN A 486 27.10 -17.89 1.68
CA ASN A 486 25.66 -17.87 1.97
C ASN A 486 24.91 -16.82 1.14
N ARG A 487 25.64 -15.85 0.58
CA ARG A 487 25.06 -14.71 -0.17
C ARG A 487 24.71 -15.14 -1.60
N ARG A 488 23.57 -14.67 -2.11
CA ARG A 488 23.00 -15.03 -3.42
C ARG A 488 22.81 -13.77 -4.24
N THR A 489 23.50 -13.67 -5.36
CA THR A 489 23.46 -12.50 -6.25
C THR A 489 22.29 -12.53 -7.24
N SER A 490 21.75 -13.72 -7.54
CA SER A 490 20.62 -13.88 -8.47
C SER A 490 19.50 -14.71 -7.86
N LEU A 491 18.30 -14.56 -8.43
CA LEU A 491 17.13 -15.34 -8.04
C LEU A 491 17.36 -16.85 -8.27
N ALA A 492 18.03 -17.23 -9.36
CA ALA A 492 18.38 -18.62 -9.62
C ALA A 492 19.28 -19.23 -8.52
N ASN A 493 20.24 -18.46 -8.00
CA ASN A 493 21.08 -18.91 -6.88
C ASN A 493 20.27 -19.04 -5.57
N TRP A 494 19.31 -18.14 -5.36
CA TRP A 494 18.40 -18.17 -4.23
C TRP A 494 17.52 -19.42 -4.27
N GLN A 495 16.80 -19.65 -5.38
CA GLN A 495 15.95 -20.82 -5.62
C GLN A 495 16.72 -22.14 -5.41
N THR A 496 17.96 -22.22 -5.90
CA THR A 496 18.82 -23.41 -5.71
C THR A 496 19.12 -23.67 -4.23
N SER A 497 19.31 -22.63 -3.43
CA SER A 497 19.71 -22.76 -2.02
C SER A 497 18.51 -22.99 -1.10
N SER A 498 17.41 -22.29 -1.35
CA SER A 498 16.17 -22.44 -0.58
C SER A 498 15.44 -23.74 -0.95
N GLY A 499 15.58 -24.22 -2.19
CA GLY A 499 14.75 -25.30 -2.74
C GLY A 499 13.28 -24.90 -2.89
N LYS A 500 13.02 -23.58 -2.98
CA LYS A 500 11.71 -22.92 -2.94
C LYS A 500 11.67 -21.78 -3.97
N ASP A 501 10.64 -20.93 -3.94
CA ASP A 501 10.51 -19.73 -4.79
C ASP A 501 10.50 -20.02 -6.30
N GLN A 502 9.85 -21.09 -6.74
CA GLN A 502 9.80 -21.47 -8.16
C GLN A 502 9.05 -20.45 -9.04
N ASN A 503 8.03 -19.81 -8.48
CA ASN A 503 7.19 -18.82 -9.15
C ASN A 503 7.51 -17.38 -8.72
N SER A 504 8.53 -17.20 -7.88
CA SER A 504 9.03 -15.87 -7.50
C SER A 504 9.75 -15.21 -8.67
N ILE A 505 9.77 -13.88 -8.68
CA ILE A 505 10.40 -13.06 -9.72
C ILE A 505 11.43 -12.08 -9.14
N SER A 506 12.11 -11.36 -10.03
CA SER A 506 13.09 -10.32 -9.68
C SER A 506 12.96 -9.19 -10.69
N VAL A 507 11.93 -8.38 -10.54
CA VAL A 507 11.57 -7.27 -11.42
C VAL A 507 11.44 -6.03 -10.56
N THR A 508 12.07 -4.92 -10.94
CA THR A 508 11.89 -3.66 -10.21
C THR A 508 10.47 -3.13 -10.42
N PRO A 509 9.63 -2.97 -9.38
CA PRO A 509 8.33 -2.32 -9.51
C PRO A 509 8.49 -0.82 -9.72
N ASP A 510 7.54 -0.20 -10.43
CA ASP A 510 7.43 1.25 -10.56
C ASP A 510 6.42 1.76 -9.53
N PHE A 511 6.93 2.27 -8.41
CA PHE A 511 6.11 2.83 -7.35
C PHE A 511 5.83 4.32 -7.62
N VAL A 512 4.65 4.81 -7.21
CA VAL A 512 4.28 6.24 -7.30
C VAL A 512 5.35 7.15 -6.72
N SER A 513 5.93 6.78 -5.56
CA SER A 513 7.08 7.47 -4.98
C SER A 513 7.86 6.62 -3.96
N ASP A 514 8.94 7.18 -3.41
CA ASP A 514 9.71 6.52 -2.35
C ASP A 514 8.97 6.38 -1.01
N THR A 515 7.82 7.05 -0.87
CA THR A 515 6.94 7.03 0.31
C THR A 515 5.52 6.63 -0.04
N ASP A 516 5.24 6.25 -1.28
CA ASP A 516 3.94 5.73 -1.69
C ASP A 516 4.20 4.54 -2.60
N LEU A 517 4.03 3.34 -2.05
CA LEU A 517 4.40 2.08 -2.70
C LEU A 517 3.24 1.46 -3.47
N ARG A 518 2.23 2.27 -3.81
CA ARG A 518 1.26 1.95 -4.85
C ARG A 518 1.95 1.88 -6.20
N LEU A 519 1.45 1.03 -7.08
CA LEU A 519 2.04 0.78 -8.40
C LEU A 519 1.49 1.77 -9.43
N GLU A 520 2.37 2.28 -10.28
CA GLU A 520 1.97 3.09 -11.44
C GLU A 520 1.31 2.21 -12.52
N THR A 521 0.40 2.79 -13.31
CA THR A 521 -0.53 2.03 -14.17
C THR A 521 0.11 1.29 -15.36
N GLU A 522 1.40 1.46 -15.60
CA GLU A 522 2.11 0.97 -16.80
C GLU A 522 3.05 -0.23 -16.52
N VAL A 523 3.08 -0.78 -15.29
CA VAL A 523 4.07 -1.81 -14.92
C VAL A 523 3.70 -3.19 -15.48
N THR A 524 4.21 -3.54 -16.67
CA THR A 524 3.74 -4.76 -17.34
C THR A 524 4.26 -6.10 -16.81
N ASN A 525 5.18 -6.08 -15.85
CA ASN A 525 5.89 -7.28 -15.39
C ASN A 525 5.49 -7.71 -13.96
N PHE A 526 4.52 -7.02 -13.36
CA PHE A 526 3.97 -7.34 -12.03
C PHE A 526 2.53 -7.85 -12.06
N ASP A 527 1.86 -7.60 -13.18
CA ASP A 527 0.42 -7.79 -13.36
C ASP A 527 0.07 -9.28 -13.28
N ASN A 528 -0.82 -9.64 -12.37
CA ASN A 528 -1.35 -10.99 -12.26
C ASN A 528 -0.28 -12.07 -11.99
N GLU A 529 0.88 -11.71 -11.44
CA GLU A 529 2.01 -12.64 -11.21
C GLU A 529 1.95 -13.36 -9.84
N GLY A 530 0.97 -13.04 -8.98
CA GLY A 530 0.78 -13.66 -7.67
C GLY A 530 -0.14 -14.89 -7.67
N VAL A 531 -0.30 -15.49 -6.48
CA VAL A 531 -1.21 -16.63 -6.24
C VAL A 531 -2.38 -16.26 -5.33
N VAL A 532 -3.57 -16.80 -5.55
CA VAL A 532 -4.73 -16.54 -4.69
C VAL A 532 -4.53 -17.10 -3.29
N LEU A 533 -4.66 -16.24 -2.27
CA LEU A 533 -4.66 -16.63 -0.87
C LEU A 533 -6.04 -16.42 -0.25
N SER A 534 -6.67 -17.51 0.21
CA SER A 534 -7.99 -17.46 0.84
C SER A 534 -8.00 -16.53 2.06
N GLY A 535 -8.97 -15.61 2.12
CA GLY A 535 -9.13 -14.65 3.22
C GLY A 535 -8.48 -13.29 2.99
N PHE A 536 -7.84 -13.08 1.84
CA PHE A 536 -7.16 -11.82 1.47
C PHE A 536 -7.69 -11.32 0.12
N SER A 537 -8.96 -10.89 0.09
CA SER A 537 -9.65 -10.55 -1.16
C SER A 537 -9.45 -9.10 -1.61
N SER A 538 -8.89 -8.23 -0.77
CA SER A 538 -8.64 -6.84 -1.12
C SER A 538 -7.21 -6.42 -0.83
N ASP A 539 -6.77 -5.36 -1.51
CA ASP A 539 -5.48 -4.69 -1.29
C ASP A 539 -5.54 -3.65 -0.16
N ILE A 540 -4.55 -2.77 -0.07
CA ILE A 540 -4.47 -1.71 0.95
C ILE A 540 -5.53 -0.60 0.76
N ASP A 541 -5.96 -0.35 -0.47
CA ASP A 541 -6.95 0.68 -0.81
C ASP A 541 -8.39 0.16 -0.83
N GLY A 542 -8.55 -1.15 -0.62
CA GLY A 542 -9.83 -1.84 -0.66
C GLY A 542 -10.26 -2.23 -2.07
N GLN A 543 -9.35 -2.23 -3.05
CA GLN A 543 -9.58 -2.77 -4.37
C GLN A 543 -9.62 -4.30 -4.30
N GLU A 544 -10.56 -4.92 -5.01
CA GLU A 544 -10.69 -6.38 -5.04
C GLU A 544 -9.55 -7.01 -5.83
N ARG A 545 -8.91 -8.01 -5.24
CA ARG A 545 -7.85 -8.78 -5.88
C ARG A 545 -8.40 -9.74 -6.91
N SER A 546 -7.61 -10.01 -7.95
CA SER A 546 -7.95 -11.05 -8.92
C SER A 546 -8.15 -12.41 -8.23
N THR A 547 -9.31 -13.03 -8.51
CA THR A 547 -9.69 -14.33 -7.93
C THR A 547 -8.94 -15.53 -8.51
N THR A 548 -8.04 -15.30 -9.47
CA THR A 548 -7.21 -16.34 -10.10
C THR A 548 -5.72 -16.01 -10.06
N THR A 549 -5.37 -14.73 -10.15
CA THR A 549 -4.01 -14.26 -10.39
C THR A 549 -3.83 -12.87 -9.78
N PRO A 550 -3.83 -12.69 -8.45
CA PRO A 550 -3.66 -11.38 -7.83
C PRO A 550 -2.27 -10.80 -8.09
N ASP A 551 -2.10 -9.50 -7.89
CA ASP A 551 -0.78 -8.87 -7.93
C ASP A 551 0.03 -9.22 -6.67
N MET A 552 1.36 -9.21 -6.81
CA MET A 552 2.25 -9.26 -5.65
C MET A 552 2.33 -7.89 -4.99
N GLY A 553 2.40 -7.86 -3.67
CA GLY A 553 2.52 -6.63 -2.89
C GLY A 553 1.19 -6.10 -2.36
N ALA A 554 1.25 -4.95 -1.70
CA ALA A 554 0.16 -4.38 -0.93
C ALA A 554 -0.93 -3.72 -1.78
N ASP A 555 -0.69 -3.53 -3.07
CA ASP A 555 -1.53 -2.79 -4.00
C ASP A 555 -1.89 -3.70 -5.18
N GLU A 556 -3.15 -3.68 -5.61
CA GLU A 556 -3.50 -4.17 -6.95
C GLU A 556 -3.39 -3.01 -7.92
N PHE A 557 -2.85 -3.28 -9.10
CA PHE A 557 -2.94 -2.33 -10.19
C PHE A 557 -3.70 -2.96 -11.34
N SER A 558 -4.36 -2.11 -12.10
CA SER A 558 -4.95 -2.55 -13.34
C SER A 558 -4.49 -1.65 -14.47
N ARG A 559 -3.88 -2.27 -15.49
CA ARG A 559 -3.60 -1.57 -16.74
C ARG A 559 -4.88 -1.12 -17.44
N CYS A 560 -5.98 -1.80 -17.18
CA CYS A 560 -7.28 -1.50 -17.77
C CYS A 560 -8.23 -0.99 -16.68
N SER A 561 -8.81 0.20 -16.86
CA SER A 561 -9.70 0.81 -15.87
C SER A 561 -11.05 0.11 -15.71
N SER A 562 -11.40 -0.83 -16.61
CA SER A 562 -12.64 -1.61 -16.53
C SER A 562 -12.58 -2.87 -17.40
N THR A 563 -13.57 -3.75 -17.24
CA THR A 563 -13.74 -4.97 -18.07
C THR A 563 -15.16 -5.03 -18.65
N THR A 564 -15.27 -5.48 -19.90
CA THR A 564 -16.55 -5.80 -20.56
C THR A 564 -16.46 -7.15 -21.26
N ALA A 565 -17.53 -7.95 -21.20
CA ALA A 565 -17.58 -9.28 -21.81
C ALA A 565 -18.62 -9.33 -22.93
N TRP A 566 -18.26 -9.91 -24.07
CA TRP A 566 -19.20 -10.21 -25.14
C TRP A 566 -19.87 -11.56 -24.91
N SER A 567 -21.19 -11.57 -24.79
CA SER A 567 -21.99 -12.78 -24.58
C SER A 567 -22.30 -13.58 -25.86
N GLY A 568 -22.02 -13.01 -27.04
CA GLY A 568 -22.54 -13.49 -28.32
C GLY A 568 -23.61 -12.56 -28.92
N THR A 569 -24.25 -11.74 -28.08
CA THR A 569 -25.32 -10.81 -28.50
C THR A 569 -25.19 -9.40 -27.93
N ALA A 570 -24.53 -9.23 -26.78
CA ALA A 570 -24.35 -7.94 -26.13
C ALA A 570 -23.08 -7.89 -25.29
N TRP A 571 -22.55 -6.67 -25.11
CA TRP A 571 -21.50 -6.34 -24.16
C TRP A 571 -22.08 -6.17 -22.76
N SER A 572 -21.45 -6.79 -21.75
CA SER A 572 -21.93 -6.73 -20.36
C SER A 572 -21.80 -5.35 -19.72
N ASN A 573 -20.83 -4.54 -20.16
CA ASN A 573 -20.56 -3.20 -19.61
C ASN A 573 -20.35 -2.16 -20.70
N GLY A 574 -21.18 -2.21 -21.75
CA GLY A 574 -21.06 -1.31 -22.91
C GLY A 574 -19.90 -1.67 -23.83
N THR A 575 -19.83 -0.95 -24.96
CA THR A 575 -18.78 -1.13 -25.97
C THR A 575 -17.41 -0.77 -25.38
N PRO A 576 -16.38 -1.59 -25.59
CA PRO A 576 -15.05 -1.34 -25.03
C PRO A 576 -14.39 -0.09 -25.62
N THR A 577 -13.50 0.49 -24.83
CA THR A 577 -12.58 1.58 -25.20
C THR A 577 -11.14 1.15 -24.99
N ALA A 578 -10.17 1.99 -25.37
CA ALA A 578 -8.73 1.77 -25.14
C ALA A 578 -8.36 1.48 -23.66
N THR A 579 -9.21 1.80 -22.69
CA THR A 579 -8.97 1.51 -21.26
C THR A 579 -9.79 0.33 -20.74
N THR A 580 -10.57 -0.34 -21.59
CA THR A 580 -11.47 -1.44 -21.20
C THR A 580 -10.90 -2.79 -21.64
N SER A 581 -10.69 -3.72 -20.72
CA SER A 581 -10.34 -5.11 -21.03
C SER A 581 -11.56 -5.85 -21.60
N VAL A 582 -11.34 -6.65 -22.66
CA VAL A 582 -12.38 -7.37 -23.39
C VAL A 582 -12.24 -8.87 -23.18
N VAL A 583 -13.34 -9.51 -22.78
CA VAL A 583 -13.45 -10.98 -22.74
C VAL A 583 -14.54 -11.45 -23.70
N LEU A 584 -14.17 -12.19 -24.75
CA LEU A 584 -15.14 -12.78 -25.68
C LEU A 584 -15.62 -14.15 -25.17
N ASN A 585 -16.79 -14.16 -24.52
CA ASN A 585 -17.49 -15.37 -24.08
C ASN A 585 -18.44 -15.94 -25.14
N GLY A 586 -18.66 -15.22 -26.24
CA GLY A 586 -19.39 -15.64 -27.43
C GLY A 586 -18.59 -15.33 -28.70
N ASN A 587 -19.04 -15.87 -29.85
CA ASN A 587 -18.42 -15.55 -31.13
C ASN A 587 -18.66 -14.08 -31.48
N TYR A 588 -17.64 -13.41 -32.01
CA TYR A 588 -17.70 -12.01 -32.41
C TYR A 588 -17.25 -11.86 -33.85
N ASN A 589 -18.06 -11.22 -34.68
CA ASN A 589 -17.71 -10.89 -36.05
C ASN A 589 -17.83 -9.38 -36.24
N THR A 590 -16.73 -8.71 -36.59
CA THR A 590 -16.71 -7.26 -36.75
C THR A 590 -17.55 -6.77 -37.95
N ALA A 591 -17.88 -7.62 -38.93
CA ALA A 591 -18.83 -7.25 -39.98
C ALA A 591 -20.26 -7.06 -39.47
N THR A 592 -20.68 -7.86 -38.47
CA THR A 592 -22.03 -7.77 -37.91
C THR A 592 -22.10 -6.84 -36.71
N ASN A 593 -21.03 -6.81 -35.90
CA ASN A 593 -21.03 -6.16 -34.60
C ASN A 593 -20.17 -4.89 -34.56
N GLY A 594 -19.44 -4.59 -35.65
CA GLY A 594 -18.55 -3.45 -35.77
C GLY A 594 -17.13 -3.70 -35.23
N SER A 595 -16.21 -2.86 -35.71
CA SER A 595 -14.85 -2.69 -35.16
C SER A 595 -14.89 -2.24 -33.70
N PHE A 596 -13.85 -2.55 -32.93
CA PHE A 596 -13.72 -2.04 -31.57
C PHE A 596 -12.26 -1.80 -31.17
N VAL A 597 -12.08 -0.98 -30.13
CA VAL A 597 -10.80 -0.72 -29.48
C VAL A 597 -10.89 -1.26 -28.05
N CYS A 598 -9.82 -1.85 -27.53
CA CYS A 598 -9.77 -2.37 -26.17
C CYS A 598 -8.38 -2.21 -25.56
N CYS A 599 -8.32 -2.19 -24.22
CA CYS A 599 -7.06 -2.21 -23.48
C CYS A 599 -6.36 -3.56 -23.66
N GLU A 600 -7.08 -4.65 -23.41
CA GLU A 600 -6.61 -6.03 -23.58
C GLU A 600 -7.72 -6.89 -24.19
N LEU A 601 -7.33 -7.97 -24.85
CA LEU A 601 -8.26 -8.87 -25.53
C LEU A 601 -8.04 -10.33 -25.14
N ARG A 602 -9.08 -10.96 -24.58
CA ARG A 602 -9.12 -12.40 -24.35
C ARG A 602 -10.21 -13.08 -25.19
N VAL A 603 -9.81 -14.05 -26.01
CA VAL A 603 -10.73 -14.92 -26.78
C VAL A 603 -10.82 -16.27 -26.08
N LYS A 604 -11.94 -16.55 -25.41
CA LYS A 604 -12.10 -17.77 -24.62
C LYS A 604 -12.13 -19.04 -25.47
N ASN A 605 -11.80 -20.17 -24.83
CA ASN A 605 -11.83 -21.48 -25.47
C ASN A 605 -13.19 -21.75 -26.17
N ASN A 606 -13.14 -22.37 -27.35
CA ASN A 606 -14.29 -22.62 -28.23
C ASN A 606 -15.02 -21.37 -28.74
N ARG A 607 -14.43 -20.16 -28.62
CA ARG A 607 -14.98 -18.91 -29.18
C ARG A 607 -14.13 -18.43 -30.34
N THR A 608 -14.78 -17.77 -31.31
CA THR A 608 -14.13 -17.23 -32.49
C THR A 608 -14.32 -15.72 -32.56
N LEU A 609 -13.20 -14.99 -32.65
CA LEU A 609 -13.18 -13.62 -33.13
C LEU A 609 -12.86 -13.63 -34.64
N THR A 610 -13.74 -13.06 -35.45
CA THR A 610 -13.50 -12.83 -36.88
C THR A 610 -13.39 -11.33 -37.14
N ILE A 611 -12.21 -10.88 -37.56
CA ILE A 611 -11.98 -9.53 -38.06
C ILE A 611 -12.23 -9.54 -39.56
N ALA A 612 -13.39 -9.07 -39.95
CA ALA A 612 -13.89 -9.04 -41.32
C ALA A 612 -13.18 -7.98 -42.21
N PRO A 613 -13.34 -8.04 -43.54
CA PRO A 613 -12.77 -7.05 -44.45
C PRO A 613 -13.18 -5.61 -44.10
N ASN A 614 -12.25 -4.67 -44.21
CA ASN A 614 -12.46 -3.23 -43.93
C ASN A 614 -12.87 -2.91 -42.48
N THR A 615 -12.56 -3.80 -41.54
CA THR A 615 -12.78 -3.58 -40.11
C THR A 615 -11.49 -3.76 -39.31
N VAL A 616 -11.48 -3.25 -38.09
CA VAL A 616 -10.31 -3.22 -37.21
C VAL A 616 -10.67 -3.70 -35.81
N VAL A 617 -9.74 -4.44 -35.20
CA VAL A 617 -9.66 -4.56 -33.75
C VAL A 617 -8.33 -3.96 -33.33
N GLN A 618 -8.40 -2.90 -32.53
CA GLN A 618 -7.21 -2.27 -31.93
C GLN A 618 -7.10 -2.70 -30.48
N VAL A 619 -5.92 -3.13 -30.08
CA VAL A 619 -5.61 -3.56 -28.71
C VAL A 619 -4.42 -2.74 -28.21
N GLU A 620 -4.59 -2.06 -27.08
CA GLU A 620 -3.51 -1.25 -26.52
C GLU A 620 -2.36 -2.15 -26.02
N ASN A 621 -2.70 -3.22 -25.30
CA ASN A 621 -1.78 -4.10 -24.60
C ASN A 621 -1.84 -5.57 -25.11
N GLY A 622 -1.96 -6.53 -24.20
CA GLY A 622 -1.86 -7.96 -24.47
C GLY A 622 -3.08 -8.58 -25.13
N ILE A 623 -2.83 -9.69 -25.83
CA ILE A 623 -3.88 -10.53 -26.44
C ILE A 623 -3.69 -11.99 -26.02
N ASP A 624 -4.74 -12.63 -25.54
CA ASP A 624 -4.76 -14.02 -25.10
C ASP A 624 -5.83 -14.82 -25.86
N VAL A 625 -5.39 -15.75 -26.70
CA VAL A 625 -6.26 -16.53 -27.60
C VAL A 625 -6.31 -17.99 -27.15
N GLU A 626 -7.26 -18.30 -26.27
CA GLU A 626 -7.61 -19.69 -25.89
C GLU A 626 -8.48 -20.38 -26.97
N GLY A 627 -9.21 -19.59 -27.78
CA GLY A 627 -10.12 -20.04 -28.84
C GLY A 627 -9.53 -19.89 -30.25
N SER A 628 -10.17 -19.08 -31.10
CA SER A 628 -9.68 -18.77 -32.44
C SER A 628 -9.83 -17.28 -32.76
N LEU A 629 -8.78 -16.68 -33.31
CA LEU A 629 -8.83 -15.33 -33.86
C LEU A 629 -8.49 -15.42 -35.35
N ILE A 630 -9.43 -15.02 -36.20
CA ILE A 630 -9.34 -15.09 -37.65
C ILE A 630 -9.39 -13.67 -38.21
N ILE A 631 -8.37 -13.29 -38.97
CA ILE A 631 -8.30 -12.04 -39.69
C ILE A 631 -8.53 -12.35 -41.16
N GLU A 632 -9.69 -11.95 -41.66
CA GLU A 632 -10.03 -12.11 -43.08
C GLU A 632 -9.24 -11.11 -43.95
N ASP A 633 -9.24 -11.34 -45.26
CA ASP A 633 -8.58 -10.45 -46.21
C ASP A 633 -9.13 -9.01 -46.10
N GLY A 634 -8.26 -8.02 -45.94
CA GLY A 634 -8.64 -6.63 -45.69
C GLY A 634 -9.05 -6.29 -44.25
N GLY A 635 -9.05 -7.25 -43.31
CA GLY A 635 -9.19 -7.00 -41.87
C GLY A 635 -7.86 -6.66 -41.20
N SER A 636 -7.88 -5.86 -40.13
CA SER A 636 -6.68 -5.44 -39.39
C SER A 636 -6.76 -5.72 -37.88
N LEU A 637 -5.72 -6.35 -37.33
CA LEU A 637 -5.47 -6.38 -35.89
C LEU A 637 -4.30 -5.45 -35.58
N VAL A 638 -4.57 -4.35 -34.89
CA VAL A 638 -3.57 -3.32 -34.54
C VAL A 638 -3.22 -3.48 -33.06
N GLN A 639 -1.95 -3.70 -32.76
CA GLN A 639 -1.42 -3.63 -31.39
C GLN A 639 -0.63 -2.34 -31.22
N ILE A 640 -0.89 -1.59 -30.15
CA ILE A 640 -0.27 -0.27 -29.93
C ILE A 640 0.99 -0.34 -29.09
N SER A 641 0.97 -1.10 -27.98
CA SER A 641 2.14 -1.24 -27.11
C SER A 641 3.27 -2.03 -27.76
N ASP A 642 4.46 -1.44 -27.78
CA ASP A 642 5.66 -2.09 -28.29
C ASP A 642 6.09 -3.32 -27.48
N THR A 643 5.65 -3.40 -26.23
CA THR A 643 5.96 -4.48 -25.28
C THR A 643 4.81 -5.47 -25.11
N ALA A 644 3.73 -5.33 -25.89
CA ALA A 644 2.56 -6.20 -25.82
C ALA A 644 2.94 -7.68 -25.95
N THR A 645 2.39 -8.51 -25.06
CA THR A 645 2.53 -9.96 -25.12
C THR A 645 1.34 -10.58 -25.88
N HIS A 646 1.57 -11.71 -26.54
CA HIS A 646 0.52 -12.45 -27.24
C HIS A 646 0.63 -13.93 -26.88
N ASN A 647 -0.48 -14.51 -26.42
CA ASN A 647 -0.61 -15.93 -26.14
C ASN A 647 -1.61 -16.58 -27.11
N GLY A 648 -1.28 -17.77 -27.61
CA GLY A 648 -2.08 -18.49 -28.61
C GLY A 648 -1.75 -18.11 -30.06
N ASN A 649 -2.26 -18.92 -30.99
CA ASN A 649 -2.09 -18.71 -32.43
C ASN A 649 -3.31 -17.99 -33.01
N ILE A 650 -3.07 -17.14 -34.00
CA ILE A 650 -4.12 -16.56 -34.85
C ILE A 650 -4.01 -17.07 -36.27
N THR A 651 -5.07 -16.86 -37.05
CA THR A 651 -5.12 -17.14 -38.49
C THR A 651 -5.27 -15.84 -39.27
N VAL A 652 -4.37 -15.57 -40.21
CA VAL A 652 -4.45 -14.40 -41.11
C VAL A 652 -4.61 -14.88 -42.54
N LYS A 653 -5.70 -14.46 -43.19
CA LYS A 653 -5.98 -14.80 -44.59
C LYS A 653 -5.73 -13.59 -45.47
N ARG A 654 -5.05 -13.79 -46.59
CA ARG A 654 -4.80 -12.74 -47.59
C ARG A 654 -5.10 -13.28 -48.97
N LYS A 655 -5.83 -12.50 -49.76
CA LYS A 655 -6.22 -12.85 -51.12
C LYS A 655 -5.40 -12.06 -52.11
N THR A 656 -4.85 -12.77 -53.08
CA THR A 656 -4.15 -12.14 -54.19
C THR A 656 -5.15 -11.49 -55.14
N THR A 657 -4.69 -10.57 -55.98
CA THR A 657 -5.36 -10.34 -57.26
C THR A 657 -5.32 -11.65 -58.09
N PRO A 658 -6.23 -11.86 -59.07
CA PRO A 658 -6.22 -13.08 -59.86
C PRO A 658 -4.86 -13.32 -60.55
N LEU A 659 -4.24 -14.48 -60.28
CA LEU A 659 -2.92 -14.86 -60.79
C LEU A 659 -3.03 -15.88 -61.94
N LYS A 660 -2.00 -15.88 -62.80
CA LYS A 660 -1.68 -16.92 -63.78
C LYS A 660 -0.45 -17.70 -63.34
N GLN A 661 -0.26 -18.88 -63.93
CA GLN A 661 1.02 -19.57 -63.87
C GLN A 661 2.15 -18.62 -64.30
N TYR A 662 3.23 -18.57 -63.51
CA TYR A 662 4.40 -17.69 -63.65
C TYR A 662 4.28 -16.24 -63.16
N ASP A 663 3.11 -15.78 -62.74
CA ASP A 663 2.99 -14.47 -62.08
C ASP A 663 3.79 -14.48 -60.76
N TYR A 664 4.34 -13.33 -60.37
CA TYR A 664 4.98 -13.16 -59.07
C TYR A 664 4.13 -12.25 -58.19
N ILE A 665 4.09 -12.58 -56.91
CA ILE A 665 3.43 -11.80 -55.87
C ILE A 665 4.37 -11.57 -54.70
N TYR A 666 4.26 -10.38 -54.12
CA TYR A 666 5.07 -9.96 -52.99
C TYR A 666 4.34 -10.21 -51.67
N TRP A 667 5.08 -10.77 -50.72
CA TRP A 667 4.59 -11.13 -49.41
C TRP A 667 5.55 -10.65 -48.32
N SER A 668 5.03 -10.56 -47.12
CA SER A 668 5.81 -10.54 -45.89
C SER A 668 5.06 -11.35 -44.84
N SER A 669 5.74 -11.71 -43.76
CA SER A 669 5.13 -12.49 -42.71
C SER A 669 4.50 -11.59 -41.65
N PRO A 670 3.16 -11.63 -41.45
CA PRO A 670 2.50 -10.92 -40.35
C PRO A 670 2.69 -11.62 -38.99
N LEU A 671 3.15 -12.88 -39.00
CA LEU A 671 3.28 -13.74 -37.82
C LEU A 671 4.73 -14.22 -37.63
N LYS A 672 5.06 -14.64 -36.42
CA LYS A 672 6.36 -15.23 -36.05
C LYS A 672 6.51 -16.63 -36.66
N ASN A 673 7.76 -17.02 -36.93
CA ASN A 673 8.17 -18.38 -37.30
C ASN A 673 7.41 -18.98 -38.51
N GLN A 674 7.02 -18.16 -39.48
CA GLN A 674 6.34 -18.67 -40.68
C GLN A 674 7.36 -19.21 -41.68
N PRO A 675 7.22 -20.46 -42.15
CA PRO A 675 8.07 -21.01 -43.20
C PRO A 675 7.66 -20.47 -44.59
N ALA A 676 8.62 -20.37 -45.51
CA ALA A 676 8.41 -19.77 -46.83
C ALA A 676 7.37 -20.50 -47.70
N TYR A 677 7.17 -21.81 -47.52
CA TYR A 677 6.14 -22.56 -48.25
C TYR A 677 4.72 -22.02 -47.99
N VAL A 678 4.48 -21.30 -46.88
CA VAL A 678 3.17 -20.76 -46.55
C VAL A 678 2.70 -19.76 -47.60
N LEU A 679 3.63 -19.01 -48.22
CA LEU A 679 3.36 -17.97 -49.24
C LEU A 679 2.63 -18.52 -50.48
N VAL A 680 2.66 -19.83 -50.65
CA VAL A 680 2.04 -20.59 -51.73
C VAL A 680 1.30 -21.82 -51.23
N ASN A 681 0.82 -21.83 -49.97
CA ASN A 681 0.12 -22.95 -49.32
C ASN A 681 0.76 -24.34 -49.57
N GLY A 682 2.08 -24.43 -49.51
CA GLY A 682 2.80 -25.70 -49.64
C GLY A 682 2.95 -26.23 -51.06
N ALA A 683 2.52 -25.50 -52.09
CA ALA A 683 2.86 -25.83 -53.47
C ALA A 683 4.33 -25.51 -53.76
N GLN A 684 5.00 -26.34 -54.57
CA GLN A 684 6.36 -26.02 -55.02
C GLN A 684 6.34 -24.71 -55.82
N THR A 685 7.22 -23.78 -55.47
CA THR A 685 7.36 -22.50 -56.15
C THR A 685 8.77 -21.95 -56.08
N TRP A 686 9.00 -20.84 -56.81
CA TRP A 686 10.23 -20.07 -56.77
C TRP A 686 10.03 -18.85 -55.88
N THR A 687 10.63 -18.88 -54.69
CA THR A 687 10.58 -17.80 -53.70
C THR A 687 11.94 -17.15 -53.57
N PHE A 688 11.96 -15.82 -53.54
CA PHE A 688 13.17 -15.02 -53.43
C PHE A 688 13.01 -13.90 -52.42
N LYS A 689 14.10 -13.53 -51.74
CA LYS A 689 14.24 -12.27 -51.03
C LYS A 689 15.21 -11.36 -51.78
N TYR A 690 15.14 -10.06 -51.54
CA TYR A 690 16.10 -9.11 -52.10
C TYR A 690 17.16 -8.75 -51.04
N ASP A 691 18.43 -8.96 -51.37
CA ASP A 691 19.57 -8.55 -50.55
C ASP A 691 20.44 -7.55 -51.33
N PRO A 692 20.39 -6.25 -51.00
CA PRO A 692 21.19 -5.24 -51.68
C PRO A 692 22.70 -5.37 -51.43
N MET A 693 23.11 -6.23 -50.50
CA MET A 693 24.51 -6.44 -50.11
C MET A 693 25.08 -7.79 -50.59
N GLU A 694 24.34 -8.54 -51.41
CA GLU A 694 24.80 -9.83 -51.93
C GLU A 694 26.12 -9.68 -52.72
N SER A 695 27.18 -10.37 -52.26
CA SER A 695 28.51 -10.28 -52.87
C SER A 695 28.53 -10.89 -54.28
N GLY A 696 28.86 -10.09 -55.29
CA GLY A 696 29.11 -10.55 -56.66
C GLY A 696 27.97 -10.30 -57.66
N ASN A 697 26.81 -9.80 -57.23
CA ASN A 697 25.69 -9.34 -58.07
C ASN A 697 25.31 -10.29 -59.23
N ALA A 698 25.45 -11.60 -59.06
CA ALA A 698 25.21 -12.57 -60.13
C ALA A 698 23.72 -12.66 -60.52
N ASN A 699 22.81 -12.32 -59.61
CA ASN A 699 21.35 -12.38 -59.78
C ASN A 699 20.65 -11.04 -59.48
N TYR A 700 21.31 -9.90 -59.68
CA TYR A 700 20.71 -8.58 -59.43
C TYR A 700 20.20 -8.36 -57.99
N GLY A 701 20.78 -9.05 -57.00
CA GLY A 701 20.40 -8.97 -55.57
C GLY A 701 19.26 -9.90 -55.15
N TRP A 702 18.73 -10.76 -56.04
CA TRP A 702 17.70 -11.75 -55.68
C TRP A 702 18.33 -13.04 -55.15
N VAL A 703 18.00 -13.38 -53.91
CA VAL A 703 18.48 -14.57 -53.20
C VAL A 703 17.36 -15.60 -53.10
N TYR A 704 17.60 -16.82 -53.56
CA TYR A 704 16.64 -17.92 -53.45
C TYR A 704 16.36 -18.27 -51.98
N VAL A 705 15.10 -18.53 -51.66
CA VAL A 705 14.63 -18.90 -50.32
C VAL A 705 14.07 -20.32 -50.38
N GLN A 706 14.59 -21.20 -49.54
CA GLN A 706 14.12 -22.59 -49.46
C GLN A 706 12.73 -22.63 -48.83
N GLU A 707 11.93 -23.61 -49.19
CA GLU A 707 10.56 -23.78 -48.69
C GLU A 707 10.48 -23.87 -47.15
N THR A 708 11.51 -24.42 -46.52
CA THR A 708 11.62 -24.58 -45.07
C THR A 708 12.22 -23.37 -44.35
N ASP A 709 12.73 -22.38 -45.08
CA ASP A 709 13.33 -21.20 -44.46
C ASP A 709 12.28 -20.39 -43.72
N ILE A 710 12.63 -19.90 -42.54
CA ILE A 710 11.76 -19.04 -41.75
C ILE A 710 11.82 -17.61 -42.30
N LEU A 711 10.66 -17.06 -42.64
CA LEU A 711 10.50 -15.68 -43.09
C LEU A 711 10.88 -14.73 -41.95
N THR A 712 11.80 -13.81 -42.24
CA THR A 712 12.24 -12.77 -41.32
C THR A 712 11.20 -11.64 -41.32
N PRO A 713 10.65 -11.25 -40.16
CA PRO A 713 9.72 -10.13 -40.08
C PRO A 713 10.34 -8.83 -40.65
N GLY A 714 9.55 -8.09 -41.42
CA GLY A 714 9.93 -6.79 -41.99
C GLY A 714 10.61 -6.90 -43.35
N LEU A 715 11.13 -8.08 -43.71
CA LEU A 715 11.61 -8.35 -45.07
C LEU A 715 10.44 -8.72 -45.99
N GLY A 716 10.50 -8.24 -47.23
CA GLY A 716 9.60 -8.68 -48.29
C GLY A 716 10.19 -9.83 -49.11
N TYR A 717 9.29 -10.65 -49.66
CA TYR A 717 9.58 -11.86 -50.40
C TYR A 717 8.77 -11.87 -51.68
N SER A 718 9.39 -12.24 -52.79
CA SER A 718 8.71 -12.50 -54.05
C SER A 718 8.45 -14.00 -54.17
N ALA A 719 7.20 -14.41 -54.35
CA ALA A 719 6.84 -15.80 -54.58
C ALA A 719 6.15 -15.92 -55.94
N ARG A 720 6.59 -16.87 -56.75
CA ARG A 720 5.89 -17.22 -57.99
C ARG A 720 4.56 -17.90 -57.67
N ALA A 721 3.57 -17.70 -58.53
CA ALA A 721 2.32 -18.42 -58.47
C ALA A 721 2.58 -19.94 -58.46
N PRO A 722 1.86 -20.72 -57.63
CA PRO A 722 1.95 -22.17 -57.57
C PRO A 722 2.02 -22.86 -58.95
N GLU A 723 2.90 -23.85 -59.11
CA GLU A 723 3.08 -24.57 -60.39
C GLU A 723 1.82 -25.29 -60.89
N ASN A 724 0.89 -25.59 -59.99
CA ASN A 724 -0.37 -26.25 -60.30
C ASN A 724 -1.49 -25.29 -60.77
N LEU A 725 -1.24 -23.98 -60.84
CA LEU A 725 -2.19 -23.03 -61.40
C LEU A 725 -2.22 -23.11 -62.93
N THR A 726 -3.42 -23.11 -63.51
CA THR A 726 -3.60 -23.02 -64.96
C THR A 726 -3.29 -21.60 -65.46
N TYR A 727 -2.59 -21.48 -66.60
CA TYR A 727 -2.28 -20.18 -67.22
C TYR A 727 -3.53 -19.35 -67.61
N ASN A 728 -4.67 -20.02 -67.86
CA ASN A 728 -5.97 -19.40 -68.16
C ASN A 728 -7.09 -20.40 -67.77
N PRO A 729 -8.13 -20.02 -67.00
CA PRO A 729 -8.44 -18.71 -66.44
C PRO A 729 -7.53 -18.29 -65.28
N THR A 730 -7.52 -16.98 -64.98
CA THR A 730 -6.88 -16.44 -63.78
C THR A 730 -7.61 -16.93 -62.53
N ASN A 731 -6.87 -17.25 -61.48
CA ASN A 731 -7.43 -17.74 -60.23
C ASN A 731 -7.06 -16.82 -59.07
N LEU A 732 -8.01 -16.58 -58.18
CA LEU A 732 -7.76 -15.88 -56.94
C LEU A 732 -7.12 -16.87 -55.96
N TYR A 733 -6.00 -16.48 -55.36
CA TYR A 733 -5.25 -17.31 -54.44
C TYR A 733 -5.40 -16.79 -53.01
N GLU A 734 -5.80 -17.63 -52.06
CA GLU A 734 -5.88 -17.27 -50.65
C GLU A 734 -4.71 -17.91 -49.91
N VAL A 735 -3.86 -17.08 -49.29
CA VAL A 735 -2.77 -17.52 -48.42
C VAL A 735 -3.22 -17.44 -46.97
N THR A 736 -2.95 -18.50 -46.20
CA THR A 736 -3.30 -18.57 -44.77
C THR A 736 -2.05 -18.69 -43.91
N PHE A 737 -1.77 -17.67 -43.12
CA PHE A 737 -0.74 -17.69 -42.08
C PHE A 737 -1.36 -18.16 -40.76
N THR A 738 -0.68 -19.03 -40.02
CA THR A 738 -1.10 -19.45 -38.67
C THR A 738 0.07 -19.42 -37.70
N GLY A 739 -0.09 -18.72 -36.58
CA GLY A 739 0.98 -18.51 -35.61
C GLY A 739 0.74 -17.30 -34.71
N VAL A 740 1.75 -16.94 -33.94
CA VAL A 740 1.73 -15.78 -33.04
C VAL A 740 2.02 -14.50 -33.84
N PRO A 741 1.23 -13.42 -33.70
CA PRO A 741 1.51 -12.13 -34.33
C PRO A 741 2.91 -11.58 -34.03
N ASN A 742 3.47 -10.90 -35.02
CA ASN A 742 4.57 -9.97 -34.76
C ASN A 742 4.01 -8.72 -34.05
N THR A 743 4.79 -8.17 -33.12
CA THR A 743 4.47 -6.95 -32.36
C THR A 743 5.78 -6.22 -32.01
N GLY A 744 5.68 -4.98 -31.54
CA GLY A 744 6.83 -4.16 -31.19
C GLY A 744 7.62 -3.63 -32.37
N ILE A 745 8.69 -2.88 -32.09
CA ILE A 745 9.55 -2.27 -33.09
C ILE A 745 10.37 -3.35 -33.83
N ILE A 746 10.17 -3.46 -35.14
CA ILE A 746 10.94 -4.36 -36.01
C ILE A 746 11.96 -3.55 -36.81
N ALA A 747 13.23 -3.72 -36.44
CA ALA A 747 14.34 -3.13 -37.16
C ALA A 747 14.88 -4.11 -38.21
N ILE A 748 14.99 -3.67 -39.45
CA ILE A 748 15.68 -4.39 -40.52
C ILE A 748 16.84 -3.55 -41.06
N PRO A 749 17.97 -4.18 -41.43
CA PRO A 749 19.02 -3.48 -42.17
C PRO A 749 18.48 -2.98 -43.52
N ALA A 750 18.81 -1.75 -43.88
CA ALA A 750 18.51 -1.16 -45.18
C ALA A 750 19.77 -0.54 -45.77
N ALA A 751 20.01 -0.75 -47.07
CA ALA A 751 21.19 -0.24 -47.76
C ALA A 751 20.90 1.10 -48.45
N LYS A 752 21.87 2.00 -48.34
CA LYS A 752 21.92 3.31 -49.02
C LYS A 752 23.33 3.55 -49.55
N ASN A 753 23.80 2.73 -50.49
CA ASN A 753 25.14 2.88 -51.07
C ASN A 753 25.06 3.01 -52.59
N GLY A 754 25.86 3.90 -53.19
CA GLY A 754 25.65 4.52 -54.50
C GLY A 754 25.51 3.62 -55.74
N ALA A 755 25.55 2.29 -55.61
CA ALA A 755 25.25 1.31 -56.66
C ALA A 755 24.02 0.42 -56.38
N ALA A 756 23.50 0.37 -55.15
CA ALA A 756 22.31 -0.37 -54.73
C ALA A 756 21.49 0.47 -53.72
N THR A 757 20.45 1.12 -54.21
CA THR A 757 19.58 2.05 -53.45
C THR A 757 18.22 1.46 -53.13
N PHE A 758 18.05 0.16 -53.35
CA PHE A 758 16.74 -0.47 -53.36
C PHE A 758 16.62 -1.46 -52.20
N ASN A 759 15.49 -1.42 -51.51
CA ASN A 759 15.21 -2.32 -50.38
C ASN A 759 13.80 -2.90 -50.56
N LEU A 760 13.66 -4.22 -50.34
CA LEU A 760 12.37 -4.90 -50.36
C LEU A 760 11.84 -5.02 -48.92
N ILE A 761 11.12 -4.00 -48.49
CA ILE A 761 10.56 -3.90 -47.15
C ILE A 761 9.13 -4.43 -47.18
N GLY A 762 8.82 -5.31 -46.23
CA GLY A 762 7.51 -5.94 -46.07
C GLY A 762 6.83 -5.44 -44.80
N ASN A 763 5.50 -5.42 -44.79
CA ASN A 763 4.73 -5.16 -43.59
C ASN A 763 4.78 -6.38 -42.65
N PRO A 764 5.39 -6.28 -41.47
CA PRO A 764 5.50 -7.42 -40.57
C PRO A 764 4.26 -7.66 -39.71
N TYR A 765 3.23 -6.82 -39.78
CA TYR A 765 2.11 -6.84 -38.83
C TYR A 765 0.80 -7.32 -39.49
N PRO A 766 -0.12 -7.93 -38.72
CA PRO A 766 -1.44 -8.36 -39.21
C PRO A 766 -2.44 -7.19 -39.38
N SER A 767 -1.97 -6.00 -39.73
CA SER A 767 -2.75 -4.78 -39.97
C SER A 767 -2.27 -4.05 -41.21
N ALA A 768 -3.03 -3.06 -41.70
CA ALA A 768 -2.50 -2.08 -42.63
C ALA A 768 -1.41 -1.22 -41.96
N LEU A 769 -0.46 -0.71 -42.75
CA LEU A 769 0.51 0.31 -42.34
C LEU A 769 0.04 1.69 -42.76
N ASP A 770 0.33 2.69 -41.95
CA ASP A 770 0.27 4.09 -42.35
C ASP A 770 1.56 4.46 -43.09
N ALA A 771 1.45 4.69 -44.40
CA ALA A 771 2.58 4.97 -45.28
C ALA A 771 3.23 6.33 -44.97
N ASP A 772 2.45 7.35 -44.63
CA ASP A 772 2.96 8.68 -44.32
C ASP A 772 3.70 8.66 -42.98
N LEU A 773 3.15 7.97 -41.97
CA LEU A 773 3.82 7.77 -40.70
C LEU A 773 5.12 6.98 -40.86
N PHE A 774 5.12 5.91 -41.65
CA PHE A 774 6.31 5.12 -41.94
C PHE A 774 7.42 5.94 -42.62
N LEU A 775 7.08 6.73 -43.65
CA LEU A 775 8.05 7.56 -44.38
C LEU A 775 8.56 8.75 -43.58
N SER A 776 7.70 9.33 -42.73
CA SER A 776 8.01 10.50 -41.90
C SER A 776 8.73 10.17 -40.60
N ASN A 777 8.78 8.89 -40.19
CA ASN A 777 9.42 8.47 -38.95
C ASN A 777 10.90 8.90 -38.92
N THR A 778 11.35 9.51 -37.82
CA THR A 778 12.70 10.08 -37.70
C THR A 778 13.81 9.05 -37.90
N ASN A 779 13.57 7.78 -37.57
CA ASN A 779 14.53 6.69 -37.79
C ASN A 779 14.62 6.30 -39.27
N ASN A 780 13.57 6.56 -40.06
CA ASN A 780 13.49 6.20 -41.47
C ASN A 780 13.93 7.34 -42.40
N LEU A 781 13.73 8.61 -42.01
CA LEU A 781 14.03 9.81 -42.85
C LEU A 781 15.46 9.87 -43.37
N GLY A 782 16.44 9.37 -42.60
CA GLY A 782 17.85 9.35 -43.01
C GLY A 782 18.17 8.27 -44.07
N ILE A 783 17.31 7.28 -44.19
CA ILE A 783 17.52 6.06 -44.98
C ILE A 783 16.66 6.10 -46.25
N LEU A 784 15.35 6.36 -46.12
CA LEU A 784 14.38 6.36 -47.20
C LEU A 784 14.29 7.73 -47.89
N THR A 785 14.10 7.77 -49.20
CA THR A 785 13.98 9.02 -49.99
C THR A 785 12.54 9.57 -50.03
N GLY A 786 11.61 8.98 -49.27
CA GLY A 786 10.22 9.45 -49.19
C GLY A 786 9.29 8.93 -50.30
N THR A 787 9.63 7.85 -51.00
CA THR A 787 8.76 7.24 -52.03
C THR A 787 8.68 5.73 -51.85
N ILE A 788 7.45 5.19 -51.87
CA ILE A 788 7.18 3.75 -51.86
C ILE A 788 6.80 3.33 -53.27
N TYR A 789 7.55 2.38 -53.84
CA TYR A 789 7.20 1.77 -55.12
C TYR A 789 6.50 0.42 -54.88
N ILE A 790 5.33 0.26 -55.48
CA ILE A 790 4.55 -0.99 -55.45
C ILE A 790 4.55 -1.55 -56.87
N TRP A 791 4.85 -2.84 -57.02
CA TRP A 791 4.97 -3.48 -58.34
C TRP A 791 3.79 -4.40 -58.60
N THR A 792 3.34 -4.35 -59.84
CA THR A 792 2.46 -5.33 -60.45
C THR A 792 2.87 -5.45 -61.92
N HIS A 793 2.72 -6.64 -62.51
CA HIS A 793 2.93 -6.81 -63.95
C HIS A 793 1.65 -6.41 -64.70
N ASN A 794 1.79 -5.59 -65.73
CA ASN A 794 0.69 -5.23 -66.64
C ASN A 794 0.93 -5.71 -68.09
N SER A 795 2.03 -6.41 -68.32
CA SER A 795 2.45 -6.92 -69.62
C SER A 795 2.24 -8.44 -69.72
N ALA A 796 2.03 -8.95 -70.94
CA ALA A 796 2.06 -10.38 -71.21
C ALA A 796 3.50 -10.89 -71.16
N ILE A 797 3.72 -12.15 -70.80
CA ILE A 797 5.06 -12.75 -70.80
C ILE A 797 5.66 -12.69 -72.21
N SER A 798 6.92 -12.25 -72.31
CA SER A 798 7.67 -12.27 -73.57
C SER A 798 9.15 -12.54 -73.36
N ALA A 799 9.73 -13.39 -74.20
CA ALA A 799 11.18 -13.59 -74.28
C ALA A 799 11.93 -12.35 -74.82
N SER A 800 11.21 -11.35 -75.35
CA SER A 800 11.80 -10.09 -75.82
C SER A 800 12.09 -9.10 -74.69
N TYR A 801 11.65 -9.36 -73.46
CA TYR A 801 11.89 -8.48 -72.32
C TYR A 801 13.22 -8.83 -71.61
N PRO A 802 13.95 -7.83 -71.08
CA PRO A 802 15.21 -8.06 -70.37
C PRO A 802 15.04 -9.01 -69.18
N GLY A 803 15.92 -10.02 -69.07
CA GLY A 803 15.92 -10.99 -67.98
C GLY A 803 16.73 -12.26 -68.31
N ASN A 804 16.97 -13.10 -67.30
CA ASN A 804 17.82 -14.30 -67.43
C ASN A 804 17.04 -15.56 -67.88
N TYR A 805 15.73 -15.46 -68.10
CA TYR A 805 14.84 -16.60 -68.36
C TYR A 805 13.95 -16.38 -69.60
N ALA A 806 13.31 -17.46 -70.09
CA ALA A 806 12.47 -17.45 -71.29
C ALA A 806 11.09 -16.75 -71.10
N PHE A 807 10.69 -16.54 -69.85
CA PHE A 807 9.38 -16.02 -69.47
C PHE A 807 9.54 -14.76 -68.62
N ASN A 808 9.77 -13.62 -69.28
CA ASN A 808 9.97 -12.33 -68.61
C ASN A 808 8.72 -11.44 -68.71
N TYR A 809 8.50 -10.61 -67.70
CA TYR A 809 7.57 -9.48 -67.76
C TYR A 809 8.32 -8.20 -68.15
N PHE A 810 7.63 -7.25 -68.77
CA PHE A 810 8.22 -5.93 -69.03
C PHE A 810 8.49 -5.25 -67.69
N LEU A 811 9.77 -4.93 -67.45
CA LEU A 811 10.20 -4.11 -66.34
C LEU A 811 10.48 -2.70 -66.89
N PRO A 812 9.59 -1.71 -66.62
CA PRO A 812 10.04 -0.33 -66.67
C PRO A 812 11.19 -0.20 -65.66
N THR A 813 12.10 0.76 -65.84
CA THR A 813 13.35 0.96 -65.10
C THR A 813 13.23 1.20 -63.58
N THR A 814 12.13 0.80 -62.95
CA THR A 814 11.77 0.95 -61.53
C THR A 814 11.04 -0.31 -61.06
N MET A 815 11.65 -1.15 -60.21
CA MET A 815 10.98 -2.28 -59.53
C MET A 815 10.44 -1.83 -58.14
N PRO A 816 9.68 -2.65 -57.37
CA PRO A 816 9.07 -2.24 -56.12
C PRO A 816 10.14 -2.12 -55.04
N PHE A 817 10.58 -0.92 -54.80
CA PHE A 817 11.53 -0.64 -53.77
C PHE A 817 11.02 0.51 -52.92
N THR A 818 11.53 0.66 -51.71
CA THR A 818 11.66 2.00 -51.13
C THR A 818 13.08 2.44 -51.46
N THR A 819 13.22 3.56 -52.16
CA THR A 819 14.52 4.21 -52.39
C THR A 819 15.07 4.83 -51.12
#